data_AF-A0AAU1C2A0-F1
#
_entry.id   AF-A0AAU1C2A0-F1
#
_cell.length_a   1.000
_cell.length_b   1.000
_cell.length_c   1.000
_cell.angle_alpha   90.00
_cell.angle_beta   90.00
_cell.angle_gamma   90.00
#
_symmetry.space_group_name_H-M   'P 1'
#
loop_
_entity.id
_entity.type
_entity.pdbx_description
1 polymer ?
#
loop_
_entity_poly.entity_id
_entity_poly.type
_entity_poly.pdbx_seq_one_letter_code
_entity_poly.pdbx_strand_id
1 'polypeptide(L)'
;MLPKGRRRTRPWADLRGPTKQANAIATLLRAWLDEADMRVDDVLASLKPEHFVGGQVPSRSTVSDRLAGVGLKPDFIEAMADVCSRDMASREQLMGQVRALQEVPVERGGSGIAGKAGGSRPDGGALAAELVLVQQRSLAVSDKLMRALERATELERERNSANQMVLLLLAMVDKLQRDIATLTRERDRLRTSVPEQTAIDVRARLVRSAQQRTNAESELDRARAERHKADRLAEEAAEQVRALTQELERLRGQAPDTEEPPRSSETPPALQEALDSDGDDIDQALAKAARHLDDGAGRLDRLAEELHQEDPLDNSLDNPATSSNMPDISPANQPPHGQLTGSDLVEIIRTARRTDGDHVDVPGILLEAAHDQPCDSVLDSVALLRQAGYDGEADQLLGFAGESWPLDEVPAFIGTLRADERHTDAYQLLTAVGRQRSASDVVEVVAALRDAEHDADAYQVLTAVGRVRPATGVIDVLKAALLHDDAQWILDAAARDRDLAKLPQLIDALHEASRHTDAEPLSVAYGQRLEESAQAARGTASGHQAEFEDIDDEDDEEENVFFRPYGTRRPQPQPYGERDMPAVRPYMLRREGSKPRYVLPTESMVSTVAMAAVDRTLLPEHQRICSLCHDPQSIAQIADKLAVPLGVTRILVADLAEQGLVTIDPPLTATDEAQLPRLRKEP
;
A
#
# COMPACT_ATOMS: atom_id res chain seq x y z
N MET A 1 -48.38 51.35 -21.76
CA MET A 1 -47.03 51.07 -22.29
C MET A 1 -46.51 49.85 -21.57
N LEU A 2 -46.49 48.69 -22.24
CA LEU A 2 -45.93 47.44 -21.71
C LEU A 2 -44.40 47.50 -21.83
N PRO A 3 -43.61 47.22 -20.77
CA PRO A 3 -42.17 47.13 -20.92
C PRO A 3 -41.80 45.92 -21.77
N LYS A 4 -40.86 46.16 -22.69
CA LYS A 4 -40.46 45.31 -23.80
C LYS A 4 -39.88 43.96 -23.33
N GLY A 5 -40.45 42.87 -23.86
CA GLY A 5 -39.79 41.61 -24.20
C GLY A 5 -38.86 40.96 -23.17
N ARG A 6 -39.42 40.28 -22.15
CA ARG A 6 -38.68 39.23 -21.43
C ARG A 6 -38.19 38.19 -22.45
N ARG A 7 -36.87 38.08 -22.62
CA ARG A 7 -36.25 37.07 -23.48
C ARG A 7 -36.65 35.70 -22.93
N ARG A 8 -37.13 34.78 -23.78
CA ARG A 8 -37.46 33.39 -23.37
C ARG A 8 -36.20 32.71 -22.83
N THR A 9 -36.04 32.65 -21.51
CA THR A 9 -35.05 31.83 -20.83
C THR A 9 -35.55 30.39 -20.76
N ARG A 10 -34.63 29.43 -20.83
CA ARG A 10 -34.93 28.01 -20.61
C ARG A 10 -35.44 27.87 -19.17
N PRO A 11 -36.51 27.09 -18.90
CA PRO A 11 -36.99 26.92 -17.53
C PRO A 11 -35.86 26.38 -16.64
N TRP A 12 -35.78 26.92 -15.42
CA TRP A 12 -34.81 26.49 -14.43
C TRP A 12 -34.96 24.99 -14.13
N ALA A 13 -33.84 24.30 -13.91
CA ALA A 13 -33.84 22.91 -13.46
C ALA A 13 -34.39 22.78 -12.03
N ASP A 14 -34.82 21.58 -11.66
CA ASP A 14 -35.34 21.29 -10.32
C ASP A 14 -34.35 21.69 -9.22
N LEU A 15 -34.90 22.12 -8.08
CA LEU A 15 -34.13 22.45 -6.88
C LEU A 15 -33.63 21.15 -6.24
N ARG A 16 -32.35 21.11 -5.90
CA ARG A 16 -31.63 19.94 -5.37
C ARG A 16 -30.93 20.24 -4.04
N GLY A 17 -31.30 21.33 -3.35
CA GLY A 17 -30.70 21.70 -2.09
C GLY A 17 -31.09 20.75 -0.94
N PRO A 18 -30.18 20.51 0.02
CA PRO A 18 -30.35 19.53 1.10
C PRO A 18 -31.38 19.97 2.16
N THR A 19 -31.74 21.25 2.22
CA THR A 19 -32.71 21.79 3.18
C THR A 19 -33.77 22.64 2.49
N LYS A 20 -34.96 22.75 3.10
CA LYS A 20 -36.01 23.68 2.63
C LYS A 20 -35.51 25.12 2.58
N GLN A 21 -34.63 25.49 3.51
CA GLN A 21 -33.98 26.79 3.57
C GLN A 21 -33.03 27.01 2.39
N ALA A 22 -32.16 26.04 2.05
CA ALA A 22 -31.28 26.13 0.88
C ALA A 22 -32.06 26.27 -0.43
N ASN A 23 -33.17 25.53 -0.56
CA ASN A 23 -34.08 25.64 -1.71
C ASN A 23 -34.80 26.99 -1.77
N ALA A 24 -35.20 27.55 -0.62
CA ALA A 24 -35.80 28.88 -0.54
C ALA A 24 -34.82 29.98 -0.96
N ILE A 25 -33.57 29.92 -0.49
CA ILE A 25 -32.52 30.88 -0.87
C ILE A 25 -32.15 30.71 -2.36
N ALA A 26 -32.03 29.48 -2.87
CA ALA A 26 -31.77 29.25 -4.29
C ALA A 26 -32.90 29.78 -5.20
N THR A 27 -34.15 29.65 -4.76
CA THR A 27 -35.31 30.25 -5.46
C THR A 27 -35.20 31.77 -5.49
N LEU A 28 -34.78 32.37 -4.37
CA LEU A 28 -34.57 33.81 -4.25
C LEU A 28 -33.46 34.32 -5.19
N LEU A 29 -32.31 33.62 -5.23
CA LEU A 29 -31.19 33.97 -6.12
C LEU A 29 -31.59 33.89 -7.61
N ARG A 30 -32.38 32.88 -8.00
CA ARG A 30 -32.91 32.78 -9.36
C ARG A 30 -33.84 33.94 -9.70
N ALA A 31 -34.68 34.36 -8.75
CA ALA A 31 -35.57 35.50 -8.92
C ALA A 31 -34.80 36.81 -9.13
N TRP A 32 -33.69 37.01 -8.41
CA TRP A 32 -32.80 38.17 -8.62
C TRP A 32 -32.20 38.19 -10.03
N LEU A 33 -31.80 37.04 -10.55
CA LEU A 33 -31.28 36.93 -11.93
C LEU A 33 -32.35 37.21 -12.98
N ASP A 34 -33.56 36.68 -12.77
CA ASP A 34 -34.69 36.91 -13.67
C ASP A 34 -35.14 38.39 -13.63
N GLU A 35 -35.00 39.08 -12.49
CA GLU A 35 -35.28 40.52 -12.34
C GLU A 35 -34.17 41.41 -12.93
N ALA A 36 -32.91 40.96 -12.84
CA ALA A 36 -31.75 41.62 -13.45
C ALA A 36 -31.62 41.34 -14.97
N ASP A 37 -32.45 40.45 -15.53
CA ASP A 37 -32.40 39.95 -16.93
C ASP A 37 -31.03 39.33 -17.30
N MET A 38 -30.41 38.61 -16.34
CA MET A 38 -29.09 37.99 -16.49
C MET A 38 -29.17 36.47 -16.67
N ARG A 39 -28.36 35.92 -17.60
CA ARG A 39 -28.13 34.48 -17.72
C ARG A 39 -26.99 34.04 -16.83
N VAL A 40 -26.90 32.72 -16.57
CA VAL A 40 -25.76 32.11 -15.86
C VAL A 40 -24.42 32.50 -16.50
N ASP A 41 -24.36 32.66 -17.82
CA ASP A 41 -23.17 33.12 -18.54
C ASP A 41 -22.80 34.58 -18.26
N ASP A 42 -23.81 35.45 -18.14
CA ASP A 42 -23.62 36.87 -17.83
C ASP A 42 -23.14 37.04 -16.38
N VAL A 43 -23.62 36.18 -15.48
CA VAL A 43 -23.16 36.10 -14.08
C VAL A 43 -21.71 35.66 -14.01
N LEU A 44 -21.35 34.58 -14.71
CA LEU A 44 -19.97 34.07 -14.74
C LEU A 44 -18.98 35.13 -15.26
N ALA A 45 -19.38 35.93 -16.25
CA ALA A 45 -18.55 37.03 -16.75
C ALA A 45 -18.41 38.20 -15.76
N SER A 46 -19.35 38.33 -14.82
CA SER A 46 -19.39 39.44 -13.84
C SER A 46 -18.79 39.06 -12.49
N LEU A 47 -18.60 37.77 -12.21
CA LEU A 47 -17.96 37.28 -11.00
C LEU A 47 -16.45 37.51 -11.06
N LYS A 48 -15.89 38.09 -9.99
CA LYS A 48 -14.46 38.37 -9.87
C LYS A 48 -13.87 37.62 -8.67
N PRO A 49 -12.54 37.38 -8.68
CA PRO A 49 -11.80 36.82 -7.54
C PRO A 49 -12.11 37.50 -6.20
N GLU A 50 -12.30 38.82 -6.20
CA GLU A 50 -12.57 39.65 -5.01
C GLU A 50 -13.89 39.32 -4.31
N HIS A 51 -14.81 38.63 -4.97
CA HIS A 51 -16.07 38.20 -4.37
C HIS A 51 -15.96 36.91 -3.53
N PHE A 52 -14.81 36.22 -3.56
CA PHE A 52 -14.65 34.93 -2.91
C PHE A 52 -13.45 34.93 -1.96
N VAL A 53 -13.63 34.35 -0.76
CA VAL A 53 -12.61 34.33 0.30
C VAL A 53 -11.31 33.64 -0.15
N GLY A 54 -11.41 32.67 -1.09
CA GLY A 54 -10.26 31.96 -1.68
C GLY A 54 -9.73 32.56 -2.98
N GLY A 55 -10.24 33.70 -3.45
CA GLY A 55 -9.76 34.37 -4.68
C GLY A 55 -10.05 33.62 -6.00
N GLN A 56 -10.80 32.52 -5.97
CA GLN A 56 -11.11 31.72 -7.16
C GLN A 56 -12.58 31.86 -7.57
N VAL A 57 -12.81 32.19 -8.84
CA VAL A 57 -14.16 32.26 -9.42
C VAL A 57 -14.68 30.84 -9.68
N PRO A 58 -15.88 30.47 -9.19
CA PRO A 58 -16.45 29.14 -9.41
C PRO A 58 -16.66 28.82 -10.90
N SER A 59 -16.45 27.55 -11.27
CA SER A 59 -16.74 27.07 -12.62
C SER A 59 -18.24 27.13 -12.95
N ARG A 60 -18.58 27.05 -14.24
CA ARG A 60 -19.98 27.06 -14.71
C ARG A 60 -20.85 25.98 -14.07
N SER A 61 -20.31 24.76 -13.91
CA SER A 61 -21.04 23.66 -13.26
C SER A 61 -21.34 24.01 -11.80
N THR A 62 -20.35 24.52 -11.08
CA THR A 62 -20.49 24.93 -9.67
C THR A 62 -21.49 26.07 -9.50
N VAL A 63 -21.51 27.08 -10.38
CA VAL A 63 -22.53 28.15 -10.35
C VAL A 63 -23.94 27.58 -10.60
N SER A 64 -24.07 26.65 -11.55
CA SER A 64 -25.35 26.00 -11.83
C SER A 64 -25.85 25.15 -10.67
N ASP A 65 -24.96 24.44 -9.97
CA ASP A 65 -25.31 23.62 -8.81
C ASP A 65 -25.67 24.48 -7.59
N ARG A 66 -24.95 25.59 -7.35
CA ARG A 66 -25.29 26.57 -6.31
C ARG A 66 -26.64 27.23 -6.57
N LEU A 67 -26.94 27.60 -7.81
CA LEU A 67 -28.27 28.09 -8.21
C LEU A 67 -29.34 26.99 -8.11
N ALA A 68 -28.99 25.71 -8.04
CA ALA A 68 -29.90 24.61 -7.72
C ALA A 68 -30.03 24.33 -6.21
N GLY A 69 -29.35 25.11 -5.36
CA GLY A 69 -29.35 24.94 -3.91
C GLY A 69 -28.32 23.94 -3.38
N VAL A 70 -27.46 23.39 -4.24
CA VAL A 70 -26.41 22.43 -3.88
C VAL A 70 -25.13 23.20 -3.51
N GLY A 71 -24.60 22.97 -2.31
CA GLY A 71 -23.33 23.59 -1.88
C GLY A 71 -23.36 25.13 -1.82
N LEU A 72 -24.49 25.71 -1.39
CA LEU A 72 -24.69 27.16 -1.33
C LEU A 72 -23.84 27.78 -0.22
N LYS A 73 -22.85 28.61 -0.59
CA LYS A 73 -21.93 29.27 0.34
C LYS A 73 -22.33 30.75 0.58
N PRO A 74 -22.01 31.34 1.76
CA PRO A 74 -22.33 32.73 2.06
C PRO A 74 -21.68 33.75 1.10
N ASP A 75 -20.41 33.54 0.75
CA ASP A 75 -19.66 34.39 -0.20
C ASP A 75 -20.32 34.44 -1.58
N PHE A 76 -20.88 33.32 -2.05
CA PHE A 76 -21.63 33.26 -3.30
C PHE A 76 -22.94 34.05 -3.24
N ILE A 77 -23.65 34.04 -2.12
CA ILE A 77 -24.89 34.81 -1.95
C ILE A 77 -24.56 36.31 -2.00
N GLU A 78 -23.49 36.72 -1.34
CA GLU A 78 -23.00 38.11 -1.34
C GLU A 78 -22.54 38.55 -2.73
N ALA A 79 -21.81 37.69 -3.45
CA ALA A 79 -21.39 37.91 -4.83
C ALA A 79 -22.59 38.08 -5.77
N MET A 80 -23.65 37.28 -5.58
CA MET A 80 -24.88 37.39 -6.36
C MET A 80 -25.62 38.69 -6.06
N ALA A 81 -25.64 39.15 -4.81
CA ALA A 81 -26.19 40.45 -4.45
C ALA A 81 -25.38 41.61 -5.05
N ASP A 82 -24.04 41.49 -5.13
CA ASP A 82 -23.18 42.47 -5.81
C ASP A 82 -23.45 42.53 -7.32
N VAL A 83 -23.51 41.38 -7.98
CA VAL A 83 -23.72 41.30 -9.43
C VAL A 83 -25.13 41.73 -9.85
N CYS A 84 -26.14 41.43 -9.02
CA CYS A 84 -27.54 41.75 -9.33
C CYS A 84 -27.98 43.14 -8.86
N SER A 85 -27.17 43.85 -8.07
CA SER A 85 -27.50 45.20 -7.60
C SER A 85 -26.81 46.28 -8.43
N ARG A 86 -27.44 47.46 -8.52
CA ARG A 86 -26.90 48.63 -9.23
C ARG A 86 -26.45 49.74 -8.27
N ASP A 87 -26.90 49.68 -7.02
CA ASP A 87 -26.63 50.62 -5.95
C ASP A 87 -26.61 49.92 -4.58
N MET A 88 -25.98 50.56 -3.59
CA MET A 88 -25.84 50.02 -2.23
C MET A 88 -27.20 49.76 -1.55
N ALA A 89 -28.22 50.57 -1.86
CA ALA A 89 -29.56 50.39 -1.31
C ALA A 89 -30.23 49.11 -1.84
N SER A 90 -30.11 48.80 -3.13
CA SER A 90 -30.60 47.53 -3.68
C SER A 90 -29.84 46.34 -3.10
N ARG A 91 -28.51 46.43 -2.94
CA ARG A 91 -27.70 45.36 -2.31
C ARG A 91 -28.20 45.06 -0.90
N GLU A 92 -28.42 46.09 -0.08
CA GLU A 92 -28.89 45.93 1.29
C GLU A 92 -30.30 45.33 1.35
N GLN A 93 -31.18 45.71 0.43
CA GLN A 93 -32.51 45.12 0.28
C GLN A 93 -32.45 43.62 -0.08
N LEU A 94 -31.61 43.23 -1.03
CA LEU A 94 -31.41 41.82 -1.42
C LEU A 94 -30.87 41.00 -0.23
N MET A 95 -29.86 41.50 0.47
CA MET A 95 -29.33 40.85 1.66
C MET A 95 -30.32 40.83 2.84
N GLY A 96 -31.26 41.78 2.90
CA GLY A 96 -32.39 41.76 3.84
C GLY A 96 -33.36 40.60 3.59
N GLN A 97 -33.62 40.26 2.32
CA GLN A 97 -34.49 39.12 1.97
C GLN A 97 -33.88 37.77 2.37
N VAL A 98 -32.56 37.61 2.24
CA VAL A 98 -31.84 36.40 2.68
C VAL A 98 -31.89 36.28 4.20
N ARG A 99 -31.65 37.38 4.94
CA ARG A 99 -31.74 37.41 6.41
C ARG A 99 -33.13 37.01 6.90
N ALA A 100 -34.19 37.51 6.26
CA ALA A 100 -35.56 37.12 6.58
C ALA A 100 -35.84 35.62 6.39
N LEU A 101 -35.20 34.96 5.41
CA LEU A 101 -35.29 33.51 5.21
C LEU A 101 -34.39 32.71 6.18
N GLN A 102 -33.43 33.37 6.81
CA GLN A 102 -32.56 32.79 7.84
C GLN A 102 -33.16 32.90 9.25
N GLU A 103 -34.03 33.88 9.48
CA GLU A 103 -34.67 34.15 10.79
C GLU A 103 -35.98 33.37 11.03
N VAL A 104 -36.47 32.55 10.09
CA VAL A 104 -37.68 31.75 10.29
C VAL A 104 -37.41 30.63 11.30
N PRO A 105 -38.07 30.60 12.48
CA PRO A 105 -37.94 29.51 13.43
C PRO A 105 -38.53 28.24 12.82
N VAL A 106 -37.75 27.17 12.80
CA VAL A 106 -38.16 25.86 12.28
C VAL A 106 -39.38 25.35 13.08
N GLU A 107 -40.58 25.46 12.50
CA GLU A 107 -41.77 24.78 13.03
C GLU A 107 -41.54 23.27 12.95
N ARG A 108 -41.34 22.66 14.13
CA ARG A 108 -41.31 21.21 14.31
C ARG A 108 -42.71 20.67 14.05
N GLY A 109 -42.88 19.97 12.94
CA GLY A 109 -44.03 19.09 12.70
C GLY A 109 -44.00 17.92 13.68
N GLY A 110 -44.61 18.11 14.85
CA GLY A 110 -44.84 17.06 15.84
C GLY A 110 -46.34 17.00 16.13
N SER A 111 -46.97 15.91 15.68
CA SER A 111 -48.37 15.58 15.93
C SER A 111 -48.74 15.74 17.41
N GLY A 112 -49.77 16.53 17.68
CA GLY A 112 -50.24 16.83 19.03
C GLY A 112 -50.82 15.60 19.73
N ILE A 113 -50.32 15.33 20.94
CA ILE A 113 -51.09 14.66 21.99
C ILE A 113 -50.97 15.54 23.24
N ALA A 114 -52.08 16.17 23.60
CA ALA A 114 -52.22 16.95 24.80
C ALA A 114 -52.28 16.02 26.03
N GLY A 115 -51.39 16.24 26.99
CA GLY A 115 -51.41 15.61 28.31
C GLY A 115 -50.74 16.51 29.35
N LYS A 116 -51.57 17.23 30.12
CA LYS A 116 -51.17 17.99 31.31
C LYS A 116 -50.58 17.06 32.39
N ALA A 117 -49.45 17.42 32.99
CA ALA A 117 -49.26 17.51 34.45
C ALA A 117 -47.86 18.06 34.77
N GLY A 118 -47.79 18.95 35.76
CA GLY A 118 -46.57 19.65 36.15
C GLY A 118 -45.59 18.83 37.00
N GLY A 119 -44.34 19.28 36.97
CA GLY A 119 -43.25 18.86 37.86
C GLY A 119 -41.96 19.59 37.43
N SER A 120 -41.30 20.25 38.40
CA SER A 120 -40.08 21.07 38.33
C SER A 120 -39.36 21.23 36.97
N ARG A 121 -39.28 22.49 36.51
CA ARG A 121 -38.35 22.92 35.45
C ARG A 121 -36.90 22.64 35.87
N PRO A 122 -36.10 21.86 35.13
CA PRO A 122 -34.65 22.02 35.15
C PRO A 122 -34.30 23.38 34.53
N ASP A 123 -33.27 24.05 35.05
CA ASP A 123 -32.81 25.36 34.58
C ASP A 123 -32.58 25.33 33.06
N GLY A 124 -33.47 25.99 32.31
CA GLY A 124 -33.37 26.06 30.84
C GLY A 124 -32.06 26.68 30.34
N GLY A 125 -31.36 27.43 31.20
CA GLY A 125 -30.02 27.94 30.93
C GLY A 125 -28.93 26.86 30.95
N ALA A 126 -29.04 25.84 31.82
CA ALA A 126 -28.10 24.73 31.88
C ALA A 126 -28.24 23.82 30.65
N LEU A 127 -29.48 23.52 30.24
CA LEU A 127 -29.77 22.77 29.01
C LEU A 127 -29.36 23.53 27.74
N ALA A 128 -29.51 24.87 27.73
CA ALA A 128 -29.04 25.70 26.62
C ALA A 128 -27.49 25.73 26.55
N ALA A 129 -26.80 25.81 27.69
CA ALA A 129 -25.34 25.76 27.75
C ALA A 129 -24.80 24.37 27.33
N GLU A 130 -25.46 23.30 27.77
CA GLU A 130 -25.12 21.92 27.39
C GLU A 130 -25.33 21.68 25.89
N LEU A 131 -26.43 22.19 25.32
CA LEU A 131 -26.68 22.16 23.87
C LEU A 131 -25.62 22.93 23.07
N VAL A 132 -25.21 24.12 23.54
CA VAL A 132 -24.14 24.91 22.89
C VAL A 132 -22.82 24.14 22.91
N LEU A 133 -22.51 23.45 24.01
CA LEU A 133 -21.27 22.70 24.17
C LEU A 133 -21.26 21.43 23.29
N VAL A 134 -22.39 20.73 23.19
CA VAL A 134 -22.56 19.61 22.24
C VAL A 134 -22.47 20.10 20.79
N GLN A 135 -23.03 21.26 20.47
CA GLN A 135 -22.98 21.85 19.13
C GLN A 135 -21.55 22.29 18.76
N GLN A 136 -20.80 22.89 19.69
CA GLN A 136 -19.39 23.22 19.50
C GLN A 136 -18.54 21.97 19.27
N ARG A 137 -18.79 20.90 20.04
CA ARG A 137 -18.10 19.62 19.87
C ARG A 137 -18.44 18.97 18.53
N SER A 138 -19.69 18.99 18.07
CA SER A 138 -20.08 18.47 16.75
C SER A 138 -19.42 19.23 15.60
N LEU A 139 -19.29 20.56 15.71
CA LEU A 139 -18.58 21.37 14.73
C LEU A 139 -17.08 21.05 14.70
N ALA A 140 -16.43 20.91 15.87
CA ALA A 140 -15.02 20.56 15.96
C ALA A 140 -14.70 19.18 15.36
N VAL A 141 -15.54 18.17 15.63
CA VAL A 141 -15.36 16.83 15.03
C VAL A 141 -15.65 16.86 13.52
N SER A 142 -16.58 17.71 13.05
CA SER A 142 -16.86 17.86 11.62
C SER A 142 -15.67 18.46 10.87
N ASP A 143 -14.97 19.44 11.48
CA ASP A 143 -13.75 20.02 10.91
C ASP A 143 -12.59 19.02 10.87
N LYS A 144 -12.39 18.26 11.96
CA LYS A 144 -11.41 17.15 11.99
C LYS A 144 -11.72 16.09 10.92
N LEU A 145 -12.99 15.75 10.71
CA LEU A 145 -13.38 14.79 9.68
C LEU A 145 -13.07 15.29 8.27
N MET A 146 -13.33 16.58 7.99
CA MET A 146 -13.00 17.17 6.69
C MET A 146 -11.49 17.09 6.39
N ARG A 147 -10.64 17.42 7.37
CA ARG A 147 -9.18 17.30 7.24
C ARG A 147 -8.71 15.86 7.10
N ALA A 148 -9.32 14.93 7.84
CA ALA A 148 -9.03 13.51 7.71
C ALA A 148 -9.40 12.97 6.32
N LEU A 149 -10.54 13.40 5.77
CA LEU A 149 -10.95 13.04 4.41
C LEU A 149 -10.00 13.62 3.35
N GLU A 150 -9.59 14.88 3.48
CA GLU A 150 -8.60 15.49 2.57
C GLU A 150 -7.27 14.71 2.59
N ARG A 151 -6.72 14.43 3.78
CA ARG A 151 -5.50 13.61 3.95
C ARG A 151 -5.65 12.20 3.37
N ALA A 152 -6.79 11.54 3.60
CA ALA A 152 -7.07 10.23 3.02
C ALA A 152 -7.05 10.26 1.48
N THR A 153 -7.61 11.30 0.86
CA THR A 153 -7.56 11.44 -0.61
C THR A 153 -6.15 11.71 -1.14
N GLU A 154 -5.33 12.45 -0.40
CA GLU A 154 -3.93 12.69 -0.77
C GLU A 154 -3.09 11.42 -0.66
N LEU A 155 -3.25 10.66 0.44
CA LEU A 155 -2.60 9.37 0.62
C LEU A 155 -3.03 8.36 -0.47
N GLU A 156 -4.29 8.35 -0.88
CA GLU A 156 -4.75 7.50 -1.96
C GLU A 156 -4.13 7.89 -3.32
N ARG A 157 -3.91 9.19 -3.57
CA ARG A 157 -3.18 9.67 -4.76
C ARG A 157 -1.71 9.23 -4.71
N GLU A 158 -1.03 9.38 -3.58
CA GLU A 158 0.37 8.94 -3.43
C GLU A 158 0.51 7.42 -3.58
N ARG A 159 -0.41 6.65 -2.99
CA ARG A 159 -0.47 5.19 -3.19
C ARG A 159 -0.60 4.82 -4.66
N ASN A 160 -1.49 5.49 -5.39
CA ASN A 160 -1.69 5.25 -6.82
C ASN A 160 -0.46 5.65 -7.65
N SER A 161 0.20 6.76 -7.30
CA SER A 161 1.47 7.22 -7.90
C SER A 161 2.60 6.20 -7.68
N ALA A 162 2.80 5.72 -6.44
CA ALA A 162 3.79 4.71 -6.11
C ALA A 162 3.52 3.38 -6.84
N ASN A 163 2.25 2.97 -6.95
CA ASN A 163 1.85 1.80 -7.74
C ASN A 163 2.23 1.95 -9.23
N GLN A 164 2.05 3.12 -9.83
CA GLN A 164 2.46 3.39 -11.21
C GLN A 164 3.98 3.29 -11.38
N MET A 165 4.75 3.82 -10.42
CA MET A 165 6.22 3.75 -10.47
C MET A 165 6.73 2.31 -10.38
N VAL A 166 6.14 1.49 -9.49
CA VAL A 166 6.45 0.05 -9.39
C VAL A 166 6.20 -0.66 -10.72
N LEU A 167 5.07 -0.39 -11.38
CA LEU A 167 4.76 -1.00 -12.68
C LEU A 167 5.74 -0.57 -13.78
N LEU A 168 6.11 0.71 -13.81
CA LEU A 168 7.07 1.25 -14.78
C LEU A 168 8.45 0.64 -14.60
N LEU A 169 8.95 0.59 -13.36
CA LEU A 169 10.27 0.01 -13.04
C LEU A 169 10.32 -1.50 -13.29
N LEU A 170 9.24 -2.24 -12.99
CA LEU A 170 9.12 -3.65 -13.37
C LEU A 170 9.24 -3.85 -14.88
N ALA A 171 8.53 -3.03 -15.67
CA ALA A 171 8.60 -3.10 -17.13
C ALA A 171 10.01 -2.76 -17.67
N MET A 172 10.70 -1.80 -17.04
CA MET A 172 12.09 -1.46 -17.39
C MET A 172 13.07 -2.60 -17.06
N VAL A 173 12.93 -3.25 -15.90
CA VAL A 173 13.75 -4.42 -15.52
C VAL A 173 13.53 -5.56 -16.53
N ASP A 174 12.29 -5.86 -16.88
CA ASP A 174 11.97 -6.89 -17.88
C ASP A 174 12.53 -6.56 -19.28
N LYS A 175 12.56 -5.28 -19.66
CA LYS A 175 13.20 -4.82 -20.92
C LYS A 175 14.71 -5.04 -20.85
N LEU A 176 15.36 -4.55 -19.80
CA LEU A 176 16.82 -4.67 -19.62
C LEU A 176 17.27 -6.14 -19.53
N GLN A 177 16.51 -7.02 -18.89
CA GLN A 177 16.80 -8.46 -18.87
C GLN A 177 16.75 -9.08 -20.28
N ARG A 178 15.78 -8.70 -21.11
CA ARG A 178 15.69 -9.14 -22.52
C ARG A 178 16.86 -8.60 -23.35
N ASP A 179 17.25 -7.36 -23.12
CA ASP A 179 18.38 -6.73 -23.81
C ASP A 179 19.71 -7.39 -23.43
N ILE A 180 19.95 -7.63 -22.14
CA ILE A 180 21.12 -8.37 -21.63
C ILE A 180 21.19 -9.77 -22.25
N ALA A 181 20.06 -10.50 -22.31
CA ALA A 181 20.02 -11.83 -22.92
C ALA A 181 20.36 -11.78 -24.42
N THR A 182 19.90 -10.74 -25.12
CA THR A 182 20.18 -10.54 -26.55
C THR A 182 21.66 -10.21 -26.80
N LEU A 183 22.20 -9.25 -26.05
CA LEU A 183 23.61 -8.84 -26.11
C LEU A 183 24.56 -9.98 -25.71
N THR A 184 24.16 -10.83 -24.76
CA THR A 184 24.93 -12.01 -24.35
C THR A 184 25.05 -13.02 -25.50
N ARG A 185 23.93 -13.32 -26.19
CA ARG A 185 23.93 -14.20 -27.37
C ARG A 185 24.76 -13.62 -28.51
N GLU A 186 24.68 -12.30 -28.73
CA GLU A 186 25.47 -11.61 -29.74
C GLU A 186 26.97 -11.66 -29.44
N ARG A 187 27.37 -11.39 -28.19
CA ARG A 187 28.75 -11.54 -27.71
C ARG A 187 29.28 -12.96 -27.94
N ASP A 188 28.50 -13.98 -27.64
CA ASP A 188 28.92 -15.37 -27.77
C ASP A 188 29.05 -15.81 -29.24
N ARG A 189 28.25 -15.26 -30.15
CA ARG A 189 28.44 -15.43 -31.61
C ARG A 189 29.75 -14.79 -32.07
N LEU A 190 30.01 -13.54 -31.67
CA LEU A 190 31.19 -12.77 -32.08
C LEU A 190 32.52 -13.33 -31.53
N ARG A 191 32.48 -14.18 -30.49
CA ARG A 191 33.66 -14.91 -29.99
C ARG A 191 34.26 -15.89 -31.01
N THR A 192 33.46 -16.37 -31.96
CA THR A 192 33.86 -17.43 -32.91
C THR A 192 34.23 -16.92 -34.30
N SER A 193 33.81 -15.71 -34.64
CA SER A 193 34.11 -15.05 -35.92
C SER A 193 33.75 -13.57 -35.79
N VAL A 194 34.65 -12.64 -36.16
CA VAL A 194 34.46 -11.20 -36.47
C VAL A 194 35.57 -10.30 -35.84
N PRO A 195 35.88 -9.12 -36.45
CA PRO A 195 36.80 -8.09 -35.95
C PRO A 195 36.62 -7.65 -34.48
N GLU A 196 37.77 -7.43 -33.83
CA GLU A 196 37.95 -7.11 -32.40
C GLU A 196 37.11 -5.92 -31.91
N GLN A 197 36.95 -4.87 -32.73
CA GLN A 197 36.23 -3.65 -32.35
C GLN A 197 34.74 -3.87 -32.08
N THR A 198 34.06 -4.67 -32.92
CA THR A 198 32.61 -4.95 -32.75
C THR A 198 32.36 -5.75 -31.47
N ALA A 199 33.28 -6.64 -31.12
CA ALA A 199 33.21 -7.42 -29.89
C ALA A 199 33.44 -6.55 -28.63
N ILE A 200 34.27 -5.51 -28.73
CA ILE A 200 34.48 -4.53 -27.64
C ILE A 200 33.20 -3.70 -27.44
N ASP A 201 32.58 -3.21 -28.51
CA ASP A 201 31.37 -2.38 -28.41
C ASP A 201 30.18 -3.14 -27.82
N VAL A 202 29.96 -4.39 -28.24
CA VAL A 202 28.90 -5.25 -27.68
C VAL A 202 29.15 -5.56 -26.21
N ARG A 203 30.40 -5.78 -25.80
CA ARG A 203 30.76 -5.97 -24.38
C ARG A 203 30.50 -4.71 -23.55
N ALA A 204 30.85 -3.53 -24.08
CA ALA A 204 30.60 -2.26 -23.41
C ALA A 204 29.10 -2.00 -23.21
N ARG A 205 28.27 -2.28 -24.22
CA ARG A 205 26.80 -2.20 -24.12
C ARG A 205 26.23 -3.19 -23.10
N LEU A 206 26.73 -4.44 -23.10
CA LEU A 206 26.30 -5.45 -22.13
C LEU A 206 26.59 -5.02 -20.69
N VAL A 207 27.78 -4.49 -20.41
CA VAL A 207 28.14 -3.97 -19.08
C VAL A 207 27.24 -2.80 -18.69
N ARG A 208 26.96 -1.87 -19.61
CA ARG A 208 26.04 -0.76 -19.37
C ARG A 208 24.62 -1.23 -19.05
N SER A 209 24.03 -2.10 -19.86
CA SER A 209 22.67 -2.62 -19.63
C SER A 209 22.58 -3.45 -18.33
N ALA A 210 23.65 -4.16 -17.95
CA ALA A 210 23.72 -4.84 -16.67
C ALA A 210 23.70 -3.86 -15.48
N GLN A 211 24.46 -2.76 -15.57
CA GLN A 211 24.44 -1.71 -14.55
C GLN A 211 23.08 -1.01 -14.46
N GLN A 212 22.48 -0.69 -15.62
CA GLN A 212 21.14 -0.11 -15.70
C GLN A 212 20.10 -1.01 -15.03
N ARG A 213 20.21 -2.33 -15.18
CA ARG A 213 19.31 -3.29 -14.53
C ARG A 213 19.46 -3.24 -13.01
N THR A 214 20.69 -3.29 -12.49
CA THR A 214 20.93 -3.21 -11.04
C THR A 214 20.38 -1.91 -10.46
N ASN A 215 20.55 -0.78 -11.16
CA ASN A 215 19.99 0.50 -10.75
C ASN A 215 18.44 0.47 -10.76
N ALA A 216 17.83 -0.05 -11.82
CA ALA A 216 16.37 -0.19 -11.94
C ALA A 216 15.78 -1.12 -10.86
N GLU A 217 16.46 -2.20 -10.51
CA GLU A 217 16.08 -3.13 -9.44
C GLU A 217 16.14 -2.44 -8.07
N SER A 218 17.18 -1.64 -7.81
CA SER A 218 17.29 -0.84 -6.58
C SER A 218 16.17 0.19 -6.46
N GLU A 219 15.89 0.95 -7.53
CA GLU A 219 14.77 1.91 -7.55
C GLU A 219 13.42 1.21 -7.41
N LEU A 220 13.27 -0.01 -7.96
CA LEU A 220 12.05 -0.80 -7.83
C LEU A 220 11.80 -1.21 -6.38
N ASP A 221 12.83 -1.65 -5.66
CA ASP A 221 12.72 -2.02 -4.26
C ASP A 221 12.41 -0.79 -3.39
N ARG A 222 13.00 0.36 -3.71
CA ARG A 222 12.63 1.65 -3.10
C ARG A 222 11.17 2.01 -3.35
N ALA A 223 10.70 1.92 -4.59
CA ALA A 223 9.31 2.19 -4.96
C ALA A 223 8.32 1.23 -4.26
N ARG A 224 8.69 -0.04 -4.09
CA ARG A 224 7.90 -1.01 -3.32
C ARG A 224 7.81 -0.63 -1.85
N ALA A 225 8.92 -0.21 -1.24
CA ALA A 225 8.93 0.25 0.15
C ALA A 225 8.05 1.49 0.35
N GLU A 226 8.15 2.48 -0.53
CA GLU A 226 7.29 3.67 -0.52
C GLU A 226 5.81 3.31 -0.70
N ARG A 227 5.48 2.42 -1.63
CA ARG A 227 4.11 1.92 -1.78
C ARG A 227 3.61 1.26 -0.50
N HIS A 228 4.40 0.37 0.11
CA HIS A 228 4.00 -0.29 1.36
C HIS A 228 3.79 0.71 2.50
N LYS A 229 4.56 1.80 2.55
CA LYS A 229 4.34 2.89 3.48
C LYS A 229 3.05 3.66 3.18
N ALA A 230 2.80 3.98 1.91
CA ALA A 230 1.56 4.65 1.48
C ALA A 230 0.32 3.80 1.76
N ASP A 231 0.39 2.48 1.58
CA ASP A 231 -0.69 1.55 1.89
C ASP A 231 -1.05 1.60 3.39
N ARG A 232 -0.05 1.53 4.28
CA ARG A 232 -0.28 1.62 5.74
C ARG A 232 -0.89 2.95 6.15
N LEU A 233 -0.32 4.06 5.69
CA LEU A 233 -0.82 5.40 6.02
C LEU A 233 -2.26 5.61 5.49
N ALA A 234 -2.57 5.09 4.30
CA ALA A 234 -3.92 5.16 3.74
C ALA A 234 -4.92 4.34 4.57
N GLU A 235 -4.51 3.19 5.11
CA GLU A 235 -5.33 2.37 6.01
C GLU A 235 -5.58 3.10 7.35
N GLU A 236 -4.54 3.65 7.97
CA GLU A 236 -4.62 4.46 9.19
C GLU A 236 -5.54 5.68 8.99
N ALA A 237 -5.40 6.39 7.87
CA ALA A 237 -6.28 7.53 7.53
C ALA A 237 -7.74 7.09 7.33
N ALA A 238 -7.97 5.94 6.69
CA ALA A 238 -9.31 5.39 6.54
C ALA A 238 -9.92 5.02 7.90
N GLU A 239 -9.13 4.51 8.84
CA GLU A 239 -9.56 4.26 10.22
C GLU A 239 -9.90 5.55 10.97
N GLN A 240 -9.08 6.59 10.86
CA GLN A 240 -9.36 7.88 11.49
C GLN A 240 -10.66 8.49 10.96
N VAL A 241 -10.89 8.42 9.64
CA VAL A 241 -12.16 8.84 9.01
C VAL A 241 -13.34 8.03 9.56
N ARG A 242 -13.21 6.71 9.66
CA ARG A 242 -14.26 5.84 10.25
C ARG A 242 -14.55 6.23 11.70
N ALA A 243 -13.53 6.43 12.52
CA ALA A 243 -13.66 6.79 13.93
C ALA A 243 -14.34 8.15 14.12
N LEU A 244 -13.92 9.18 13.38
CA LEU A 244 -14.52 10.51 13.43
C LEU A 244 -15.96 10.53 12.92
N THR A 245 -16.26 9.74 11.89
CA THR A 245 -17.62 9.56 11.38
C THR A 245 -18.53 8.94 12.45
N GLN A 246 -18.08 7.87 13.11
CA GLN A 246 -18.82 7.27 14.22
C GLN A 246 -19.02 8.22 15.40
N GLU A 247 -18.01 9.03 15.75
CA GLU A 247 -18.15 10.03 16.82
C GLU A 247 -19.16 11.13 16.46
N LEU A 248 -19.19 11.60 15.20
CA LEU A 248 -20.22 12.51 14.73
C LEU A 248 -21.61 11.89 14.79
N GLU A 249 -21.74 10.63 14.40
CA GLU A 249 -23.01 9.90 14.43
C GLU A 249 -23.53 9.75 15.87
N ARG A 250 -22.64 9.42 16.82
CA ARG A 250 -22.94 9.39 18.25
C ARG A 250 -23.42 10.75 18.77
N LEU A 251 -22.75 11.84 18.38
CA LEU A 251 -23.13 13.20 18.78
C LEU A 251 -24.43 13.70 18.11
N ARG A 252 -24.79 13.17 16.93
CA ARG A 252 -26.02 13.51 16.19
C ARG A 252 -27.22 12.62 16.54
N GLY A 253 -27.01 11.49 17.20
CA GLY A 253 -28.07 10.57 17.63
C GLY A 253 -28.77 9.82 16.50
N GLN A 254 -28.09 9.65 15.35
CA GLN A 254 -28.60 8.89 14.20
C GLN A 254 -27.91 7.52 14.10
N ALA A 255 -28.58 6.55 13.48
CA ALA A 255 -28.04 5.22 13.22
C ALA A 255 -27.38 5.20 11.83
N PRO A 256 -26.31 4.42 11.63
CA PRO A 256 -25.41 4.59 10.49
C PRO A 256 -26.05 4.16 9.17
N ASP A 257 -26.15 5.09 8.21
CA ASP A 257 -26.35 4.77 6.80
C ASP A 257 -24.97 4.66 6.12
N THR A 258 -24.70 3.49 5.56
CA THR A 258 -23.43 3.14 4.91
C THR A 258 -23.45 3.64 3.46
N GLU A 259 -22.87 4.81 3.18
CA GLU A 259 -22.55 5.24 1.82
C GLU A 259 -21.02 5.20 1.59
N GLU A 260 -20.59 4.27 0.74
CA GLU A 260 -19.22 4.11 0.27
C GLU A 260 -18.84 5.26 -0.69
N PRO A 261 -17.63 5.86 -0.57
CA PRO A 261 -17.21 6.89 -1.50
C PRO A 261 -16.90 6.31 -2.90
N PRO A 262 -17.16 7.06 -3.98
CA PRO A 262 -16.91 6.59 -5.33
C PRO A 262 -15.41 6.52 -5.62
N ARG A 263 -14.93 5.33 -6.02
CA ARG A 263 -13.56 5.13 -6.53
C ARG A 263 -13.45 5.70 -7.94
N SER A 264 -12.81 6.85 -8.08
CA SER A 264 -12.45 7.41 -9.38
C SER A 264 -11.17 6.74 -9.91
N SER A 265 -11.32 5.80 -10.84
CA SER A 265 -10.23 5.29 -11.66
C SER A 265 -10.06 6.15 -12.91
N GLU A 266 -9.21 7.18 -12.84
CA GLU A 266 -8.63 7.78 -14.04
C GLU A 266 -7.21 7.27 -14.19
N THR A 267 -6.94 6.62 -15.32
CA THR A 267 -5.60 6.19 -15.73
C THR A 267 -5.03 7.28 -16.65
N PRO A 268 -3.98 8.02 -16.27
CA PRO A 268 -3.34 8.97 -17.18
C PRO A 268 -2.53 8.22 -18.26
N PRO A 269 -2.47 8.75 -19.49
CA PRO A 269 -1.72 8.16 -20.59
C PRO A 269 -0.24 8.48 -20.42
N ALA A 270 0.51 7.62 -19.72
CA ALA A 270 1.96 7.75 -19.60
C ALA A 270 2.73 6.41 -19.67
N LEU A 271 2.03 5.27 -19.82
CA LEU A 271 2.67 3.95 -19.88
C LEU A 271 3.18 3.58 -21.29
N GLN A 272 2.88 4.37 -22.31
CA GLN A 272 3.18 4.02 -23.70
C GLN A 272 4.48 4.65 -24.23
N GLU A 273 4.93 5.78 -23.71
CA GLU A 273 6.07 6.53 -24.29
C GLU A 273 7.44 6.06 -23.76
N ALA A 274 7.52 5.42 -22.58
CA ALA A 274 8.79 4.96 -22.00
C ALA A 274 9.31 3.64 -22.60
N LEU A 275 8.47 2.90 -23.33
CA LEU A 275 8.81 1.54 -23.79
C LEU A 275 9.62 1.52 -25.11
N ASP A 276 9.62 2.61 -25.88
CA ASP A 276 10.15 2.65 -27.25
C ASP A 276 11.52 3.36 -27.40
N SER A 277 12.20 3.71 -26.29
CA SER A 277 13.40 4.57 -26.30
C SER A 277 14.75 3.83 -26.15
N ASP A 278 15.82 4.44 -26.68
CA ASP A 278 17.19 3.91 -26.76
C ASP A 278 17.93 3.96 -25.40
N GLY A 279 19.11 3.34 -25.30
CA GLY A 279 19.83 3.13 -24.03
C GLY A 279 20.21 4.37 -23.22
N ASP A 280 20.36 5.54 -23.85
CA ASP A 280 20.63 6.82 -23.15
C ASP A 280 19.35 7.44 -22.55
N ASP A 281 18.18 7.10 -23.11
CA ASP A 281 16.88 7.53 -22.59
C ASP A 281 16.49 6.77 -21.31
N ILE A 282 17.03 5.56 -21.12
CA ILE A 282 16.80 4.72 -19.92
C ILE A 282 17.46 5.35 -18.70
N ASP A 283 18.68 5.88 -18.83
CA ASP A 283 19.37 6.53 -17.70
C ASP A 283 18.63 7.82 -17.28
N GLN A 284 18.15 8.59 -18.25
CA GLN A 284 17.33 9.77 -17.97
C GLN A 284 15.98 9.40 -17.33
N ALA A 285 15.35 8.31 -17.79
CA ALA A 285 14.12 7.79 -17.20
C ALA A 285 14.33 7.30 -15.76
N LEU A 286 15.42 6.58 -15.48
CA LEU A 286 15.79 6.15 -14.13
C LEU A 286 16.06 7.34 -13.21
N ALA A 287 16.79 8.36 -13.67
CA ALA A 287 17.03 9.58 -12.91
C ALA A 287 15.73 10.33 -12.61
N LYS A 288 14.79 10.35 -13.55
CA LYS A 288 13.46 10.96 -13.36
C LYS A 288 12.61 10.15 -12.38
N ALA A 289 12.66 8.83 -12.45
CA ALA A 289 11.99 7.94 -11.51
C ALA A 289 12.51 8.14 -10.08
N ALA A 290 13.84 8.19 -9.90
CA ALA A 290 14.48 8.41 -8.61
C ALA A 290 14.03 9.74 -7.96
N ARG A 291 14.03 10.85 -8.72
CA ARG A 291 13.54 12.15 -8.21
C ARG A 291 12.07 12.11 -7.81
N HIS A 292 11.24 11.42 -8.59
CA HIS A 292 9.81 11.29 -8.27
C HIS A 292 9.57 10.47 -6.99
N LEU A 293 10.39 9.44 -6.76
CA LEU A 293 10.40 8.67 -5.51
C LEU A 293 10.88 9.53 -4.33
N ASP A 294 11.98 10.29 -4.48
CA ASP A 294 12.43 11.25 -3.46
C ASP A 294 11.32 12.24 -3.06
N ASP A 295 10.67 12.84 -4.04
CA ASP A 295 9.56 13.78 -3.82
C ASP A 295 8.35 13.10 -3.16
N GLY A 296 8.05 11.86 -3.57
CA GLY A 296 6.98 11.02 -3.01
C GLY A 296 7.22 10.67 -1.55
N ALA A 297 8.42 10.20 -1.21
CA ALA A 297 8.85 9.93 0.15
C ALA A 297 8.66 11.14 1.07
N GLY A 298 9.10 12.33 0.63
CA GLY A 298 8.94 13.57 1.40
C GLY A 298 7.48 14.01 1.57
N ARG A 299 6.58 13.68 0.63
CA ARG A 299 5.13 13.89 0.80
C ARG A 299 4.53 12.90 1.79
N LEU A 300 4.90 11.62 1.71
CA LEU A 300 4.45 10.59 2.65
C LEU A 300 4.92 10.85 4.09
N ASP A 301 6.15 11.36 4.28
CA ASP A 301 6.65 11.76 5.60
C ASP A 301 5.82 12.89 6.22
N ARG A 302 5.49 13.91 5.42
CA ARG A 302 4.62 15.02 5.87
C ARG A 302 3.21 14.53 6.22
N LEU A 303 2.61 13.72 5.35
CA LEU A 303 1.28 13.15 5.59
C LEU A 303 1.26 12.24 6.83
N ALA A 304 2.32 11.48 7.08
CA ALA A 304 2.46 10.66 8.28
C ALA A 304 2.51 11.54 9.55
N GLU A 305 3.29 12.61 9.55
CA GLU A 305 3.37 13.54 10.68
C GLU A 305 2.01 14.20 10.97
N GLU A 306 1.33 14.67 9.92
CA GLU A 306 -0.01 15.25 10.04
C GLU A 306 -1.05 14.23 10.55
N LEU A 307 -0.90 12.94 10.20
CA LEU A 307 -1.78 11.88 10.67
C LEU A 307 -1.68 11.68 12.18
N HIS A 308 -0.46 11.61 12.71
CA HIS A 308 -0.18 11.45 14.14
C HIS A 308 -0.58 12.68 14.98
N GLN A 309 -0.50 13.89 14.43
CA GLN A 309 -0.88 15.12 15.16
C GLN A 309 -2.39 15.28 15.41
N GLU A 310 -3.25 14.59 14.65
CA GLU A 310 -4.71 14.70 14.80
C GLU A 310 -5.37 13.47 15.45
N ASP A 311 -4.59 12.58 16.07
CA ASP A 311 -5.06 11.34 16.71
C ASP A 311 -6.16 11.61 17.78
N PRO A 312 -7.33 10.94 17.73
CA PRO A 312 -8.48 11.28 18.60
C PRO A 312 -8.26 11.04 20.10
N LEU A 313 -7.18 10.36 20.49
CA LEU A 313 -6.88 10.02 21.89
C LEU A 313 -6.30 11.20 22.68
N ASP A 314 -5.88 12.29 22.02
CA ASP A 314 -5.38 13.51 22.68
C ASP A 314 -6.48 14.58 22.89
N ASN A 315 -7.68 14.15 23.31
CA ASN A 315 -8.71 15.06 23.81
C ASN A 315 -8.52 15.32 25.32
N SER A 316 -7.32 15.72 25.72
CA SER A 316 -7.13 16.41 27.00
C SER A 316 -7.68 17.83 26.87
N LEU A 317 -9.00 17.97 27.03
CA LEU A 317 -9.56 19.26 27.42
C LEU A 317 -9.03 19.61 28.81
N ASP A 318 -8.15 20.60 28.85
CA ASP A 318 -7.77 21.35 30.05
C ASP A 318 -9.01 21.62 30.92
N ASN A 319 -9.10 20.92 32.04
CA ASN A 319 -10.07 21.23 33.09
C ASN A 319 -9.38 22.14 34.11
N PRO A 320 -9.78 23.41 34.28
CA PRO A 320 -9.16 24.27 35.26
C PRO A 320 -9.62 23.86 36.67
N ALA A 321 -8.62 23.56 37.51
CA ALA A 321 -8.68 23.51 38.96
C ALA A 321 -9.61 22.44 39.60
N THR A 322 -9.00 21.37 40.11
CA THR A 322 -9.36 20.89 41.44
C THR A 322 -8.19 20.24 42.18
N SER A 323 -7.69 20.99 43.16
CA SER A 323 -7.11 20.56 44.45
C SER A 323 -6.37 19.22 44.52
N SER A 324 -5.06 19.34 44.71
CA SER A 324 -4.32 18.76 45.85
C SER A 324 -4.98 17.57 46.56
N ASN A 325 -4.43 16.38 46.32
CA ASN A 325 -4.09 15.45 47.39
C ASN A 325 -3.02 14.46 46.92
N MET A 326 -1.83 14.66 47.47
CA MET A 326 -0.71 13.76 47.42
C MET A 326 -0.79 12.87 48.67
N PRO A 327 -0.81 11.54 48.57
CA PRO A 327 -0.45 10.68 49.70
C PRO A 327 0.96 10.13 49.50
N ASP A 328 1.80 10.50 50.45
CA ASP A 328 2.88 9.74 51.08
C ASP A 328 3.67 8.71 50.26
N ILE A 329 4.93 9.05 50.05
CA ILE A 329 5.99 8.13 49.64
C ILE A 329 6.41 7.35 50.89
N SER A 330 6.21 6.03 50.89
CA SER A 330 6.95 5.10 51.74
C SER A 330 7.39 3.86 50.93
N PRO A 331 8.58 3.31 51.22
CA PRO A 331 9.31 2.46 50.29
C PRO A 331 8.95 1.00 50.53
N ALA A 332 8.01 0.48 49.74
CA ALA A 332 7.74 -0.95 49.69
C ALA A 332 7.16 -1.31 48.32
N ASN A 333 8.02 -1.54 47.34
CA ASN A 333 7.66 -2.29 46.14
C ASN A 333 8.86 -3.16 45.73
N GLN A 334 9.04 -4.26 46.43
CA GLN A 334 9.35 -5.50 45.73
C GLN A 334 8.04 -5.95 45.07
N PRO A 335 8.00 -6.20 43.75
CA PRO A 335 6.79 -6.70 43.12
C PRO A 335 6.45 -8.08 43.72
N PRO A 336 5.16 -8.38 43.95
CA PRO A 336 4.73 -9.69 44.41
C PRO A 336 5.02 -10.75 43.35
N HIS A 337 5.35 -11.98 43.78
CA HIS A 337 5.56 -13.15 42.91
C HIS A 337 4.26 -13.62 42.22
N GLY A 338 3.70 -12.79 41.33
CA GLY A 338 2.69 -13.15 40.35
C GLY A 338 3.33 -13.13 38.96
N GLN A 339 2.97 -14.07 38.09
CA GLN A 339 3.42 -14.07 36.69
C GLN A 339 3.15 -12.69 36.08
N LEU A 340 4.22 -12.01 35.65
CA LEU A 340 4.13 -10.75 34.92
C LEU A 340 3.17 -10.97 33.75
N THR A 341 2.19 -10.10 33.54
CA THR A 341 1.33 -10.18 32.35
C THR A 341 1.84 -9.26 31.25
N GLY A 342 1.39 -9.44 30.01
CA GLY A 342 1.76 -8.55 28.90
C GLY A 342 1.37 -7.09 29.16
N SER A 343 0.26 -6.85 29.88
CA SER A 343 -0.13 -5.50 30.30
C SER A 343 0.80 -4.92 31.37
N ASP A 344 1.32 -5.75 32.28
CA ASP A 344 2.31 -5.32 33.27
C ASP A 344 3.63 -4.94 32.59
N LEU A 345 4.08 -5.72 31.59
CA LEU A 345 5.29 -5.42 30.81
C LEU A 345 5.18 -4.08 30.09
N VAL A 346 4.04 -3.80 29.45
CA VAL A 346 3.76 -2.52 28.79
C VAL A 346 3.84 -1.36 29.79
N GLU A 347 3.27 -1.51 30.98
CA GLU A 347 3.29 -0.45 31.99
C GLU A 347 4.70 -0.25 32.60
N ILE A 348 5.45 -1.34 32.82
CA ILE A 348 6.84 -1.28 33.27
C ILE A 348 7.73 -0.56 32.24
N ILE A 349 7.61 -0.87 30.96
CA ILE A 349 8.40 -0.21 29.89
C ILE A 349 8.00 1.27 29.77
N ARG A 350 6.70 1.56 29.84
CA ARG A 350 6.17 2.93 29.81
C ARG A 350 6.66 3.77 30.98
N THR A 351 6.69 3.20 32.19
CA THR A 351 7.19 3.88 33.39
C THR A 351 8.71 4.07 33.31
N ALA A 352 9.46 3.05 32.89
CA ALA A 352 10.90 3.13 32.68
C ALA A 352 11.30 4.26 31.72
N ARG A 353 10.55 4.47 30.63
CA ARG A 353 10.80 5.58 29.67
C ARG A 353 10.44 6.96 30.20
N ARG A 354 9.60 7.08 31.24
CA ARG A 354 9.24 8.36 31.86
C ARG A 354 10.22 8.78 32.96
N THR A 355 10.87 7.83 33.61
CA THR A 355 11.87 8.09 34.65
C THR A 355 13.25 8.23 34.03
N ASP A 356 13.66 9.47 33.77
CA ASP A 356 14.96 9.85 33.17
C ASP A 356 16.18 9.60 34.10
N GLY A 357 16.11 8.65 35.04
CA GLY A 357 17.12 8.54 36.11
C GLY A 357 17.17 7.28 36.99
N ASP A 358 16.27 6.30 36.84
CA ASP A 358 16.44 4.97 37.46
C ASP A 358 16.52 3.94 36.31
N HIS A 359 17.65 3.24 36.19
CA HIS A 359 17.83 2.19 35.17
C HIS A 359 16.99 0.98 35.55
N VAL A 360 15.70 1.00 35.20
CA VAL A 360 14.88 -0.20 35.16
C VAL A 360 15.51 -1.14 34.13
N ASP A 361 15.94 -2.33 34.57
CA ASP A 361 16.53 -3.35 33.71
C ASP A 361 15.44 -4.05 32.89
N VAL A 362 14.93 -3.33 31.88
CA VAL A 362 13.92 -3.86 30.95
C VAL A 362 14.39 -5.16 30.29
N PRO A 363 15.64 -5.30 29.80
CA PRO A 363 16.14 -6.57 29.27
C PRO A 363 16.07 -7.73 30.27
N GLY A 364 16.47 -7.51 31.53
CA GLY A 364 16.37 -8.52 32.58
C GLY A 364 14.94 -8.95 32.87
N ILE A 365 13.99 -8.01 32.88
CA ILE A 365 12.56 -8.29 33.09
C ILE A 365 11.96 -9.07 31.92
N LEU A 366 12.32 -8.73 30.68
CA LEU A 366 11.89 -9.48 29.48
C LEU A 366 12.46 -10.89 29.46
N LEU A 367 13.69 -11.08 29.93
CA LEU A 367 14.31 -12.40 30.07
C LEU A 367 13.57 -13.26 31.12
N GLU A 368 13.24 -12.69 32.29
CA GLU A 368 12.44 -13.36 33.32
C GLU A 368 11.06 -13.75 32.77
N ALA A 369 10.39 -12.82 32.06
CA ALA A 369 9.10 -13.09 31.43
C ALA A 369 9.18 -14.21 30.38
N ALA A 370 10.22 -14.26 29.56
CA ALA A 370 10.41 -15.31 28.56
C ALA A 370 10.60 -16.71 29.18
N HIS A 371 11.12 -16.78 30.42
CA HIS A 371 11.44 -18.04 31.10
C HIS A 371 10.29 -18.54 31.98
N ASP A 372 9.63 -17.62 32.69
CA ASP A 372 8.65 -17.96 33.74
C ASP A 372 7.20 -18.00 33.24
N GLN A 373 6.93 -17.49 32.03
CA GLN A 373 5.61 -17.55 31.40
C GLN A 373 5.46 -18.77 30.48
N PRO A 374 4.23 -19.33 30.37
CA PRO A 374 3.89 -20.26 29.28
C PRO A 374 4.09 -19.61 27.91
N CYS A 375 4.48 -20.40 26.90
CA CYS A 375 4.75 -19.91 25.55
C CYS A 375 3.57 -19.13 24.94
N ASP A 376 2.32 -19.57 25.15
CA ASP A 376 1.12 -18.85 24.69
C ASP A 376 1.02 -17.45 25.32
N SER A 377 1.29 -17.33 26.62
CA SER A 377 1.28 -16.05 27.34
C SER A 377 2.40 -15.11 26.91
N VAL A 378 3.55 -15.67 26.51
CA VAL A 378 4.62 -14.88 25.89
C VAL A 378 4.17 -14.35 24.52
N LEU A 379 3.50 -15.17 23.69
CA LEU A 379 2.99 -14.73 22.39
C LEU A 379 1.92 -13.65 22.50
N ASP A 380 1.06 -13.72 23.53
CA ASP A 380 0.10 -12.67 23.88
C ASP A 380 0.81 -11.39 24.35
N SER A 381 1.86 -11.52 25.15
CA SER A 381 2.67 -10.40 25.62
C SER A 381 3.39 -9.70 24.47
N VAL A 382 3.92 -10.45 23.50
CA VAL A 382 4.51 -9.92 22.27
C VAL A 382 3.47 -9.12 21.47
N ALA A 383 2.25 -9.64 21.32
CA ALA A 383 1.19 -8.94 20.60
C ALA A 383 0.82 -7.62 21.29
N LEU A 384 0.72 -7.62 22.62
CA LEU A 384 0.44 -6.42 23.41
C LEU A 384 1.57 -5.38 23.33
N LEU A 385 2.84 -5.81 23.32
CA LEU A 385 3.99 -4.92 23.16
C LEU A 385 3.99 -4.26 21.77
N ARG A 386 3.72 -5.02 20.70
CA ARG A 386 3.60 -4.47 19.34
C ARG A 386 2.45 -3.48 19.22
N GLN A 387 1.27 -3.80 19.77
CA GLN A 387 0.13 -2.88 19.80
C GLN A 387 0.44 -1.57 20.55
N ALA A 388 1.33 -1.62 21.54
CA ALA A 388 1.78 -0.46 22.29
C ALA A 388 2.96 0.30 21.63
N GLY A 389 3.45 -0.13 20.46
CA GLY A 389 4.56 0.49 19.74
C GLY A 389 5.96 0.13 20.27
N TYR A 390 6.08 -0.92 21.08
CA TYR A 390 7.34 -1.39 21.67
C TYR A 390 7.91 -2.59 20.87
N ASP A 391 8.12 -2.40 19.56
CA ASP A 391 8.58 -3.47 18.66
C ASP A 391 9.96 -4.02 19.02
N GLY A 392 10.88 -3.16 19.50
CA GLY A 392 12.22 -3.57 19.90
C GLY A 392 12.21 -4.49 21.13
N GLU A 393 11.38 -4.18 22.11
CA GLU A 393 11.16 -4.97 23.31
C GLU A 393 10.40 -6.28 22.99
N ALA A 394 9.44 -6.24 22.06
CA ALA A 394 8.77 -7.43 21.54
C ALA A 394 9.73 -8.40 20.83
N ASP A 395 10.64 -7.87 19.99
CA ASP A 395 11.67 -8.66 19.33
C ASP A 395 12.69 -9.23 20.33
N GLN A 396 13.03 -8.49 21.39
CA GLN A 396 13.88 -8.99 22.48
C GLN A 396 13.22 -10.14 23.24
N LEU A 397 11.93 -10.02 23.55
CA LEU A 397 11.16 -11.07 24.22
C LEU A 397 11.10 -12.36 23.37
N LEU A 398 10.84 -12.24 22.05
CA LEU A 398 10.92 -13.36 21.11
C LEU A 398 12.35 -13.95 21.01
N GLY A 399 13.37 -13.09 21.12
CA GLY A 399 14.76 -13.51 21.17
C GLY A 399 15.08 -14.41 22.36
N PHE A 400 14.67 -14.01 23.56
CA PHE A 400 14.86 -14.80 24.77
C PHE A 400 14.02 -16.09 24.78
N ALA A 401 12.79 -16.02 24.26
CA ALA A 401 11.92 -17.17 24.04
C ALA A 401 12.58 -18.22 23.13
N GLY A 402 13.10 -17.78 21.97
CA GLY A 402 13.79 -18.66 21.02
C GLY A 402 15.02 -19.36 21.61
N GLU A 403 15.66 -18.80 22.63
CA GLU A 403 16.80 -19.38 23.35
C GLU A 403 16.39 -20.45 24.39
N SER A 404 15.17 -20.36 24.94
CA SER A 404 14.82 -21.08 26.18
C SER A 404 13.65 -22.05 26.06
N TRP A 405 12.74 -21.86 25.10
CA TRP A 405 11.55 -22.69 24.90
C TRP A 405 11.81 -24.19 24.69
N PRO A 406 10.87 -25.07 25.05
CA PRO A 406 10.98 -26.51 24.82
C PRO A 406 11.01 -26.85 23.32
N LEU A 407 11.95 -27.71 22.91
CA LEU A 407 12.24 -27.97 21.48
C LEU A 407 11.09 -28.67 20.75
N ASP A 408 10.34 -29.51 21.46
CA ASP A 408 9.20 -30.28 20.97
C ASP A 408 7.96 -29.42 20.70
N GLU A 409 7.85 -28.27 21.35
CA GLU A 409 6.71 -27.36 21.16
C GLU A 409 6.95 -26.30 20.08
N VAL A 410 8.21 -26.07 19.67
CA VAL A 410 8.57 -25.08 18.64
C VAL A 410 7.77 -25.26 17.34
N PRO A 411 7.64 -26.47 16.74
CA PRO A 411 6.85 -26.63 15.51
C PRO A 411 5.37 -26.28 15.69
N ALA A 412 4.78 -26.64 16.84
CA ALA A 412 3.39 -26.33 17.13
C ALA A 412 3.15 -24.82 17.22
N PHE A 413 4.04 -24.09 17.91
CA PHE A 413 3.94 -22.62 18.01
C PHE A 413 4.22 -21.90 16.69
N ILE A 414 5.13 -22.42 15.87
CA ILE A 414 5.32 -21.89 14.52
C ILE A 414 4.06 -22.11 13.69
N GLY A 415 3.43 -23.29 13.79
CA GLY A 415 2.14 -23.58 13.18
C GLY A 415 1.04 -22.60 13.59
N THR A 416 0.93 -22.27 14.89
CA THR A 416 -0.05 -21.28 15.38
C THR A 416 0.25 -19.87 14.87
N LEU A 417 1.49 -19.40 14.95
CA LEU A 417 1.89 -18.09 14.43
C LEU A 417 1.64 -17.96 12.92
N ARG A 418 1.85 -19.04 12.15
CA ARG A 418 1.56 -19.06 10.71
C ARG A 418 0.05 -19.05 10.43
N ALA A 419 -0.74 -19.77 11.24
CA ALA A 419 -2.20 -19.77 11.12
C ALA A 419 -2.81 -18.39 11.45
N ASP A 420 -2.21 -17.67 12.38
CA ASP A 420 -2.63 -16.32 12.80
C ASP A 420 -2.03 -15.20 11.92
N GLU A 421 -1.41 -15.54 10.78
CA GLU A 421 -0.76 -14.60 9.84
C GLU A 421 0.37 -13.74 10.46
N ARG A 422 0.91 -14.14 11.62
CA ARG A 422 2.01 -13.49 12.35
C ARG A 422 3.37 -13.89 11.79
N HIS A 423 3.57 -13.67 10.49
CA HIS A 423 4.75 -14.18 9.78
C HIS A 423 6.09 -13.60 10.29
N THR A 424 6.09 -12.34 10.71
CA THR A 424 7.25 -11.64 11.27
C THR A 424 7.69 -12.24 12.60
N ASP A 425 6.75 -12.55 13.50
CA ASP A 425 7.07 -13.11 14.81
C ASP A 425 7.65 -14.52 14.68
N ALA A 426 7.08 -15.35 13.80
CA ALA A 426 7.63 -16.67 13.47
C ALA A 426 9.04 -16.56 12.88
N TYR A 427 9.29 -15.59 12.00
CA TYR A 427 10.64 -15.37 11.45
C TYR A 427 11.64 -14.94 12.53
N GLN A 428 11.26 -14.06 13.45
CA GLN A 428 12.12 -13.62 14.55
C GLN A 428 12.43 -14.77 15.52
N LEU A 429 11.42 -15.58 15.86
CA LEU A 429 11.58 -16.76 16.71
C LEU A 429 12.54 -17.79 16.08
N LEU A 430 12.34 -18.15 14.80
CA LEU A 430 13.22 -19.08 14.07
C LEU A 430 14.64 -18.53 13.92
N THR A 431 14.77 -17.20 13.76
CA THR A 431 16.08 -16.54 13.73
C THR A 431 16.79 -16.62 15.09
N ALA A 432 16.05 -16.44 16.19
CA ALA A 432 16.58 -16.57 17.54
C ALA A 432 17.06 -18.01 17.83
N VAL A 433 16.27 -19.01 17.42
CA VAL A 433 16.65 -20.44 17.51
C VAL A 433 17.99 -20.68 16.80
N GLY A 434 18.12 -20.30 15.52
CA GLY A 434 19.36 -20.52 14.76
C GLY A 434 20.57 -19.76 15.33
N ARG A 435 20.35 -18.60 15.96
CA ARG A 435 21.40 -17.73 16.51
C ARG A 435 21.93 -18.21 17.86
N GLN A 436 21.06 -18.59 18.80
CA GLN A 436 21.40 -18.71 20.23
C GLN A 436 21.41 -20.15 20.76
N ARG A 437 20.70 -21.08 20.12
CA ARG A 437 20.58 -22.46 20.62
C ARG A 437 21.86 -23.27 20.49
N SER A 438 21.97 -24.35 21.27
CA SER A 438 23.06 -25.32 21.13
C SER A 438 23.07 -25.95 19.72
N ALA A 439 24.21 -26.44 19.26
CA ALA A 439 24.29 -27.05 17.93
C ALA A 439 23.42 -28.33 17.82
N SER A 440 23.28 -29.09 18.91
CA SER A 440 22.39 -30.26 18.98
C SER A 440 20.93 -29.84 18.88
N ASP A 441 20.55 -28.83 19.65
CA ASP A 441 19.18 -28.32 19.71
C ASP A 441 18.72 -27.78 18.35
N VAL A 442 19.61 -27.10 17.61
CA VAL A 442 19.31 -26.60 16.25
C VAL A 442 18.99 -27.77 15.31
N VAL A 443 19.77 -28.86 15.39
CA VAL A 443 19.56 -30.05 14.55
C VAL A 443 18.25 -30.75 14.92
N GLU A 444 17.96 -30.84 16.23
CA GLU A 444 16.71 -31.41 16.73
C GLU A 444 15.49 -30.59 16.29
N VAL A 445 15.55 -29.26 16.37
CA VAL A 445 14.45 -28.39 15.92
C VAL A 445 14.26 -28.48 14.41
N VAL A 446 15.34 -28.52 13.63
CA VAL A 446 15.27 -28.70 12.16
C VAL A 446 14.62 -30.04 11.81
N ALA A 447 14.97 -31.11 12.52
CA ALA A 447 14.33 -32.41 12.35
C ALA A 447 12.83 -32.37 12.75
N ALA A 448 12.51 -31.77 13.90
CA ALA A 448 11.13 -31.66 14.37
C ALA A 448 10.24 -30.82 13.44
N LEU A 449 10.77 -29.74 12.85
CA LEU A 449 10.06 -28.94 11.85
C LEU A 449 9.78 -29.75 10.57
N ARG A 450 10.73 -30.59 10.14
CA ARG A 450 10.52 -31.48 8.98
C ARG A 450 9.51 -32.58 9.25
N ASP A 451 9.57 -33.18 10.44
CA ASP A 451 8.60 -34.19 10.87
C ASP A 451 7.18 -33.61 10.94
N ALA A 452 7.05 -32.30 11.17
CA ALA A 452 5.81 -31.54 11.13
C ALA A 452 5.45 -30.96 9.74
N GLU A 453 6.16 -31.35 8.66
CA GLU A 453 5.97 -30.86 7.29
C GLU A 453 6.19 -29.34 7.10
N HIS A 454 6.99 -28.72 7.98
CA HIS A 454 7.36 -27.30 7.94
C HIS A 454 8.78 -27.07 7.35
N ASP A 455 9.05 -27.62 6.15
CA ASP A 455 10.36 -27.53 5.50
C ASP A 455 10.87 -26.10 5.28
N ALA A 456 9.96 -25.18 4.94
CA ALA A 456 10.31 -23.78 4.73
C ALA A 456 10.83 -23.10 6.01
N ASP A 457 10.30 -23.49 7.17
CA ASP A 457 10.71 -22.96 8.46
C ASP A 457 12.04 -23.57 8.92
N ALA A 458 12.28 -24.85 8.61
CA ALA A 458 13.58 -25.48 8.81
C ALA A 458 14.71 -24.76 8.04
N TYR A 459 14.48 -24.39 6.78
CA TYR A 459 15.44 -23.59 6.01
C TYR A 459 15.66 -22.18 6.58
N GLN A 460 14.66 -21.58 7.23
CA GLN A 460 14.83 -20.29 7.91
C GLN A 460 15.78 -20.40 9.11
N VAL A 461 15.68 -21.46 9.91
CA VAL A 461 16.63 -21.72 11.00
C VAL A 461 18.05 -21.89 10.46
N LEU A 462 18.23 -22.70 9.42
CA LEU A 462 19.53 -22.92 8.78
C LEU A 462 20.11 -21.62 8.18
N THR A 463 19.26 -20.78 7.58
CA THR A 463 19.66 -19.46 7.08
C THR A 463 20.16 -18.56 8.21
N ALA A 464 19.47 -18.57 9.37
CA ALA A 464 19.89 -17.80 10.54
C ALA A 464 21.23 -18.27 11.11
N VAL A 465 21.50 -19.57 11.09
CA VAL A 465 22.82 -20.14 11.45
C VAL A 465 23.92 -19.53 10.58
N GLY A 466 23.79 -19.58 9.25
CA GLY A 466 24.82 -19.04 8.34
C GLY A 466 25.01 -17.53 8.46
N ARG A 467 23.90 -16.79 8.58
CA ARG A 467 23.86 -15.33 8.56
C ARG A 467 24.30 -14.67 9.86
N VAL A 468 23.79 -15.12 11.01
CA VAL A 468 23.83 -14.35 12.27
C VAL A 468 24.71 -15.01 13.33
N ARG A 469 24.86 -16.33 13.32
CA ARG A 469 25.60 -17.08 14.36
C ARG A 469 27.12 -16.81 14.29
N PRO A 470 27.81 -16.73 15.45
CA PRO A 470 29.28 -16.61 15.49
C PRO A 470 29.97 -17.73 14.72
N ALA A 471 31.16 -17.45 14.16
CA ALA A 471 31.87 -18.36 13.27
C ALA A 471 32.10 -19.75 13.89
N THR A 472 32.58 -19.79 15.13
CA THR A 472 32.77 -21.03 15.90
C THR A 472 31.46 -21.83 16.04
N GLY A 473 30.36 -21.15 16.37
CA GLY A 473 29.04 -21.76 16.49
C GLY A 473 28.49 -22.31 15.17
N VAL A 474 28.85 -21.72 14.03
CA VAL A 474 28.52 -22.29 12.70
C VAL A 474 29.27 -23.59 12.48
N ILE A 475 30.57 -23.64 12.81
CA ILE A 475 31.37 -24.87 12.72
C ILE A 475 30.77 -25.99 13.58
N ASP A 476 30.31 -25.67 14.79
CA ASP A 476 29.70 -26.64 15.69
C ASP A 476 28.41 -27.23 15.10
N VAL A 477 27.55 -26.40 14.51
CA VAL A 477 26.33 -26.87 13.82
C VAL A 477 26.68 -27.71 12.59
N LEU A 478 27.64 -27.28 11.78
CA LEU A 478 28.09 -28.03 10.62
C LEU A 478 28.77 -29.37 10.98
N LYS A 479 29.22 -29.55 12.23
CA LYS A 479 29.72 -30.82 12.77
C LYS A 479 28.61 -31.70 13.35
N ALA A 480 27.47 -31.13 13.73
CA ALA A 480 26.39 -31.79 14.47
C ALA A 480 25.51 -32.73 13.63
N ALA A 481 26.09 -33.48 12.68
CA ALA A 481 25.40 -34.51 11.89
C ALA A 481 24.16 -34.04 11.09
N LEU A 482 24.25 -32.87 10.47
CA LEU A 482 23.28 -32.39 9.48
C LEU A 482 23.32 -33.18 8.17
N LEU A 483 22.21 -33.15 7.41
CA LEU A 483 22.22 -33.62 6.02
C LEU A 483 23.19 -32.77 5.19
N HIS A 484 23.74 -33.35 4.11
CA HIS A 484 24.68 -32.64 3.24
C HIS A 484 24.07 -31.35 2.67
N ASP A 485 22.80 -31.41 2.26
CA ASP A 485 22.07 -30.27 1.70
C ASP A 485 21.87 -29.14 2.74
N ASP A 486 21.73 -29.47 4.02
CA ASP A 486 21.57 -28.49 5.10
C ASP A 486 22.86 -27.75 5.38
N ALA A 487 23.98 -28.49 5.42
CA ALA A 487 25.30 -27.91 5.57
C ALA A 487 25.62 -26.98 4.39
N GLN A 488 25.27 -27.38 3.17
CA GLN A 488 25.43 -26.54 1.99
C GLN A 488 24.54 -25.29 2.06
N TRP A 489 23.28 -25.43 2.49
CA TRP A 489 22.37 -24.29 2.66
C TRP A 489 22.90 -23.24 3.65
N ILE A 490 23.45 -23.67 4.78
CA ILE A 490 24.07 -22.79 5.78
C ILE A 490 25.23 -22.00 5.15
N LEU A 491 26.09 -22.67 4.39
CA LEU A 491 27.27 -22.05 3.76
C LEU A 491 26.85 -21.05 2.67
N ASP A 492 25.87 -21.41 1.84
CA ASP A 492 25.33 -20.53 0.80
C ASP A 492 24.64 -19.31 1.41
N ALA A 493 23.90 -19.49 2.51
CA ALA A 493 23.30 -18.38 3.26
C ALA A 493 24.38 -17.47 3.89
N ALA A 494 25.47 -18.04 4.41
CA ALA A 494 26.59 -17.26 4.93
C ALA A 494 27.27 -16.43 3.83
N ALA A 495 27.46 -17.01 2.65
CA ALA A 495 28.07 -16.32 1.51
C ALA A 495 27.23 -15.10 1.04
N ARG A 496 25.90 -15.25 1.03
CA ARG A 496 24.97 -14.18 0.60
C ARG A 496 24.73 -13.12 1.67
N ASP A 497 24.36 -13.56 2.88
CA ASP A 497 23.64 -12.70 3.83
C ASP A 497 24.47 -12.30 5.05
N ARG A 498 25.61 -12.96 5.31
CA ARG A 498 26.48 -12.61 6.45
C ARG A 498 27.11 -11.24 6.22
N ASP A 499 27.26 -10.49 7.31
CA ASP A 499 27.98 -9.21 7.33
C ASP A 499 29.39 -9.36 6.74
N LEU A 500 29.73 -8.49 5.78
CA LEU A 500 30.99 -8.54 5.04
C LEU A 500 32.20 -8.46 6.00
N ALA A 501 32.08 -7.69 7.09
CA ALA A 501 33.14 -7.57 8.10
C ALA A 501 33.36 -8.86 8.93
N LYS A 502 32.35 -9.73 9.00
CA LYS A 502 32.34 -10.96 9.81
C LYS A 502 32.50 -12.23 8.98
N LEU A 503 32.50 -12.13 7.65
CA LEU A 503 32.67 -13.27 6.75
C LEU A 503 34.10 -13.85 6.77
N PRO A 504 35.19 -13.04 6.84
CA PRO A 504 36.56 -13.57 6.97
C PRO A 504 36.74 -14.46 8.21
N GLN A 505 36.14 -14.09 9.34
CA GLN A 505 36.22 -14.88 10.58
C GLN A 505 35.63 -16.29 10.41
N LEU A 506 34.60 -16.44 9.56
CA LEU A 506 34.02 -17.74 9.26
C LEU A 506 34.91 -18.55 8.30
N ILE A 507 35.50 -17.90 7.30
CA ILE A 507 36.46 -18.52 6.37
C ILE A 507 37.67 -19.07 7.14
N ASP A 508 38.23 -18.25 8.04
CA ASP A 508 39.35 -18.64 8.90
C ASP A 508 38.95 -19.82 9.82
N ALA A 509 37.78 -19.76 10.45
CA ALA A 509 37.29 -20.85 11.29
C ALA A 509 37.06 -22.17 10.50
N LEU A 510 36.63 -22.09 9.24
CA LEU A 510 36.51 -23.26 8.36
C LEU A 510 37.88 -23.86 8.00
N HIS A 511 38.87 -23.01 7.73
CA HIS A 511 40.26 -23.45 7.51
C HIS A 511 40.86 -24.09 8.76
N GLU A 512 40.68 -23.50 9.94
CA GLU A 512 41.11 -24.08 11.22
C GLU A 512 40.44 -25.42 11.50
N ALA A 513 39.17 -25.58 11.10
CA ALA A 513 38.43 -26.83 11.16
C ALA A 513 38.80 -27.84 10.05
N SER A 514 39.81 -27.56 9.21
CA SER A 514 40.22 -28.39 8.06
C SER A 514 39.15 -28.60 6.98
N ARG A 515 38.15 -27.71 6.90
CA ARG A 515 37.05 -27.73 5.90
C ARG A 515 37.36 -26.81 4.72
N HIS A 516 38.48 -27.05 4.06
CA HIS A 516 38.97 -26.16 2.99
C HIS A 516 38.02 -26.06 1.79
N THR A 517 37.35 -27.16 1.41
CA THR A 517 36.37 -27.18 0.30
C THR A 517 35.16 -26.29 0.57
N ASP A 518 34.75 -26.16 1.83
CA ASP A 518 33.63 -25.31 2.22
C ASP A 518 34.03 -23.83 2.32
N ALA A 519 35.31 -23.55 2.62
CA ALA A 519 35.83 -22.19 2.72
C ALA A 519 36.05 -21.52 1.35
N GLU A 520 36.29 -22.31 0.29
CA GLU A 520 36.59 -21.80 -1.05
C GLU A 520 35.42 -20.99 -1.66
N PRO A 521 34.17 -21.49 -1.70
CA PRO A 521 33.02 -20.70 -2.16
C PRO A 521 32.81 -19.40 -1.39
N LEU A 522 33.01 -19.43 -0.07
CA LEU A 522 32.87 -18.23 0.78
C LEU A 522 33.96 -17.20 0.50
N SER A 523 35.19 -17.65 0.20
CA SER A 523 36.29 -16.76 -0.18
C SER A 523 36.04 -16.06 -1.52
N VAL A 524 35.48 -16.80 -2.49
CA VAL A 524 35.06 -16.23 -3.78
C VAL A 524 33.95 -15.19 -3.58
N ALA A 525 32.92 -15.52 -2.79
CA ALA A 525 31.83 -14.61 -2.49
C ALA A 525 32.29 -13.35 -1.74
N TYR A 526 33.22 -13.50 -0.78
CA TYR A 526 33.84 -12.36 -0.08
C TYR A 526 34.57 -11.42 -1.04
N GLY A 527 35.36 -11.96 -1.97
CA GLY A 527 36.06 -11.17 -2.98
C GLY A 527 35.10 -10.38 -3.87
N GLN A 528 34.04 -11.03 -4.37
CA GLN A 528 33.02 -10.38 -5.20
C GLN A 528 32.31 -9.24 -4.46
N ARG A 529 31.84 -9.50 -3.23
CA ARG A 529 31.13 -8.49 -2.43
C ARG A 529 32.02 -7.33 -2.00
N LEU A 530 33.32 -7.57 -1.81
CA LEU A 530 34.30 -6.52 -1.52
C LEU A 530 34.54 -5.62 -2.74
N GLU A 531 34.65 -6.21 -3.94
CA GLU A 531 34.75 -5.47 -5.19
C GLU A 531 33.49 -4.62 -5.44
N GLU A 532 32.30 -5.19 -5.23
CA GLU A 532 31.02 -4.48 -5.33
C GLU A 532 30.94 -3.29 -4.35
N SER A 533 31.33 -3.50 -3.10
CA SER A 533 31.38 -2.43 -2.09
C SER A 533 32.39 -1.33 -2.43
N ALA A 534 33.58 -1.70 -2.95
CA ALA A 534 34.60 -0.75 -3.39
C ALA A 534 34.14 0.05 -4.62
N GLN A 535 33.40 -0.58 -5.53
CA GLN A 535 32.85 0.05 -6.72
C GLN A 535 31.73 1.04 -6.34
N ALA A 536 30.87 0.70 -5.39
CA ALA A 536 29.86 1.60 -4.83
C ALA A 536 30.50 2.86 -4.20
N ALA A 537 31.58 2.69 -3.43
CA ALA A 537 32.31 3.81 -2.80
C ALA A 537 33.00 4.75 -3.81
N ARG A 538 33.46 4.24 -4.96
CA ARG A 538 34.03 5.07 -6.04
C ARG A 538 32.96 5.85 -6.80
N GLY A 539 31.78 5.25 -7.00
CA GLY A 539 30.63 5.93 -7.61
C GLY A 539 30.17 7.15 -6.82
N THR A 540 30.19 7.07 -5.48
CA THR A 540 29.82 8.19 -4.61
C THR A 540 30.84 9.34 -4.59
N ALA A 541 32.13 9.06 -4.85
CA ALA A 541 33.18 10.08 -4.87
C ALA A 541 33.21 10.90 -6.18
N SER A 542 32.79 10.31 -7.31
CA SER A 542 32.78 10.99 -8.61
C SER A 542 31.62 12.00 -8.78
N GLY A 543 30.58 11.92 -7.95
CA GLY A 543 29.41 12.81 -8.01
C GLY A 543 29.64 14.21 -7.41
N HIS A 544 30.75 14.44 -6.69
CA HIS A 544 31.04 15.72 -6.00
C HIS A 544 32.03 16.63 -6.74
N GLN A 545 32.45 16.29 -7.96
CA GLN A 545 33.51 17.02 -8.69
C GLN A 545 33.11 17.59 -10.06
N ALA A 546 31.82 17.51 -10.43
CA ALA A 546 31.35 17.87 -11.78
C ALA A 546 30.46 19.14 -11.86
N GLU A 547 30.61 20.08 -10.93
CA GLU A 547 29.96 21.40 -11.00
C GLU A 547 30.98 22.50 -10.68
N PHE A 548 31.91 22.78 -11.58
CA PHE A 548 32.60 24.08 -11.68
C PHE A 548 33.48 24.03 -12.94
N GLU A 549 32.92 24.43 -14.10
CA GLU A 549 33.68 25.09 -15.17
C GLU A 549 32.71 25.70 -16.21
N ASP A 550 32.82 27.03 -16.30
CA ASP A 550 32.70 27.93 -17.46
C ASP A 550 31.33 28.19 -18.12
N ILE A 551 30.72 29.31 -17.69
CA ILE A 551 29.75 30.12 -18.44
C ILE A 551 30.54 31.28 -19.06
N ASP A 552 30.57 31.37 -20.39
CA ASP A 552 30.88 32.60 -21.12
C ASP A 552 29.96 32.72 -22.38
N ASP A 553 29.12 33.75 -22.32
CA ASP A 553 28.82 34.80 -23.32
C ASP A 553 28.05 34.59 -24.66
N GLU A 554 26.99 35.41 -24.76
CA GLU A 554 26.53 36.30 -25.86
C GLU A 554 25.46 35.86 -26.90
N ASP A 555 24.24 36.38 -26.66
CA ASP A 555 23.38 37.29 -27.47
C ASP A 555 22.77 36.94 -28.85
N ASP A 556 21.42 37.14 -28.87
CA ASP A 556 20.54 37.80 -29.86
C ASP A 556 20.28 37.22 -31.27
N GLU A 557 19.01 36.86 -31.56
CA GLU A 557 18.03 37.71 -32.29
C GLU A 557 16.79 36.91 -32.75
N GLU A 558 15.61 37.50 -32.53
CA GLU A 558 14.31 37.07 -33.07
C GLU A 558 14.19 37.37 -34.58
N GLU A 559 13.62 36.47 -35.37
CA GLU A 559 12.77 36.89 -36.49
C GLU A 559 11.63 35.90 -36.78
N ASN A 560 10.45 36.49 -36.93
CA ASN A 560 9.13 35.89 -36.88
C ASN A 560 8.53 35.92 -38.30
N VAL A 561 8.14 34.76 -38.86
CA VAL A 561 7.41 34.72 -40.15
C VAL A 561 6.04 34.04 -40.00
N PHE A 562 5.04 34.91 -40.17
CA PHE A 562 3.58 34.78 -40.28
C PHE A 562 2.97 33.56 -41.01
N PHE A 563 1.96 32.94 -40.37
CA PHE A 563 0.55 32.65 -40.77
C PHE A 563 0.22 32.30 -42.26
N ARG A 564 -0.59 31.28 -42.66
CA ARG A 564 -1.95 30.82 -42.24
C ARG A 564 -2.48 29.70 -43.21
N PRO A 565 -3.77 29.25 -43.22
CA PRO A 565 -4.41 28.13 -42.50
C PRO A 565 -5.01 27.00 -43.41
N TYR A 566 -5.62 25.96 -42.82
CA TYR A 566 -6.91 25.31 -43.12
C TYR A 566 -6.93 23.86 -42.61
N GLY A 567 -8.00 23.51 -41.88
CA GLY A 567 -8.14 22.23 -41.19
C GLY A 567 -8.65 21.09 -42.05
N THR A 568 -8.58 19.88 -41.48
CA THR A 568 -9.48 18.78 -41.79
C THR A 568 -9.75 17.96 -40.52
N ARG A 569 -11.00 17.49 -40.46
CA ARG A 569 -11.65 16.74 -39.38
C ARG A 569 -10.93 15.43 -39.07
N ARG A 570 -10.88 15.05 -37.79
CA ARG A 570 -10.83 13.64 -37.36
C ARG A 570 -12.19 13.20 -36.80
N PRO A 571 -12.61 11.94 -37.02
CA PRO A 571 -13.99 11.51 -36.90
C PRO A 571 -14.39 11.17 -35.46
N GLN A 572 -15.67 11.41 -35.14
CA GLN A 572 -16.33 10.90 -33.93
C GLN A 572 -16.71 9.42 -34.10
N PRO A 573 -16.60 8.58 -33.06
CA PRO A 573 -17.28 7.29 -33.03
C PRO A 573 -18.77 7.48 -32.67
N GLN A 574 -19.64 6.81 -33.43
CA GLN A 574 -21.09 6.79 -33.27
C GLN A 574 -21.54 5.76 -32.21
N PRO A 575 -22.74 5.93 -31.62
CA PRO A 575 -23.24 5.07 -30.55
C PRO A 575 -23.80 3.77 -31.11
N TYR A 576 -23.33 2.62 -30.61
CA TYR A 576 -23.94 1.32 -30.87
C TYR A 576 -24.95 0.98 -29.77
N GLY A 577 -26.13 0.54 -30.20
CA GLY A 577 -27.31 0.35 -29.37
C GLY A 577 -27.29 -0.87 -28.46
N GLU A 578 -28.12 -0.77 -27.44
CA GLU A 578 -28.63 -1.86 -26.61
C GLU A 578 -29.11 -3.06 -27.44
N ARG A 579 -28.55 -4.23 -27.14
CA ARG A 579 -29.29 -5.51 -27.02
C ARG A 579 -28.44 -6.62 -26.41
N ASP A 580 -29.00 -7.19 -25.33
CA ASP A 580 -28.86 -8.55 -24.80
C ASP A 580 -27.45 -9.11 -24.55
N MET A 581 -26.92 -8.81 -23.35
CA MET A 581 -25.86 -9.59 -22.71
C MET A 581 -26.50 -10.80 -22.00
N PRO A 582 -26.03 -12.05 -22.24
CA PRO A 582 -26.53 -13.19 -21.49
C PRO A 582 -26.14 -13.01 -20.02
N ALA A 583 -27.10 -13.22 -19.12
CA ALA A 583 -26.92 -13.09 -17.67
C ALA A 583 -25.80 -14.04 -17.18
N VAL A 584 -24.59 -13.49 -17.07
CA VAL A 584 -23.47 -14.13 -16.39
C VAL A 584 -23.80 -14.09 -14.90
N ARG A 585 -23.97 -15.28 -14.31
CA ARG A 585 -24.10 -15.41 -12.85
C ARG A 585 -22.81 -14.89 -12.20
N PRO A 586 -22.90 -14.09 -11.12
CA PRO A 586 -21.71 -13.60 -10.44
C PRO A 586 -20.98 -14.78 -9.79
N TYR A 587 -19.82 -15.15 -10.33
CA TYR A 587 -18.82 -15.90 -9.56
C TYR A 587 -18.02 -14.89 -8.77
N MET A 588 -18.62 -14.37 -7.70
CA MET A 588 -17.92 -13.65 -6.65
C MET A 588 -18.34 -14.26 -5.34
N LEU A 589 -17.54 -15.24 -4.93
CA LEU A 589 -17.28 -15.62 -3.55
C LEU A 589 -15.97 -16.44 -3.60
N ARG A 590 -14.87 -15.73 -3.83
CA ARG A 590 -13.55 -16.24 -3.47
C ARG A 590 -12.74 -15.11 -2.85
N ARG A 591 -12.23 -15.43 -1.67
CA ARG A 591 -11.37 -14.64 -0.79
C ARG A 591 -10.38 -13.80 -1.61
N GLU A 592 -10.37 -12.49 -1.36
CA GLU A 592 -9.38 -11.56 -1.88
C GLU A 592 -7.98 -12.12 -1.57
N GLY A 593 -7.11 -12.27 -2.59
CA GLY A 593 -5.68 -12.55 -2.36
C GLY A 593 -4.95 -13.48 -3.32
N SER A 594 -5.61 -14.34 -4.12
CA SER A 594 -4.85 -15.29 -4.97
C SER A 594 -4.63 -14.75 -6.39
N LYS A 595 -3.51 -14.04 -6.60
CA LYS A 595 -2.96 -13.82 -7.96
C LYS A 595 -2.32 -15.14 -8.44
N PRO A 596 -2.62 -15.64 -9.65
CA PRO A 596 -2.00 -16.86 -10.13
C PRO A 596 -0.48 -16.67 -10.30
N ARG A 597 0.30 -17.57 -9.72
CA ARG A 597 1.79 -17.53 -9.69
C ARG A 597 2.44 -17.96 -11.01
N TYR A 598 1.65 -18.34 -12.02
CA TYR A 598 2.13 -18.82 -13.32
C TYR A 598 1.44 -18.11 -14.49
N VAL A 599 2.21 -17.42 -15.31
CA VAL A 599 1.80 -17.06 -16.67
C VAL A 599 1.87 -18.33 -17.51
N LEU A 600 0.82 -19.13 -17.49
CA LEU A 600 0.73 -20.35 -18.29
C LEU A 600 0.54 -19.98 -19.78
N PRO A 601 1.47 -20.32 -20.67
CA PRO A 601 1.26 -20.20 -22.11
C PRO A 601 -0.01 -20.96 -22.49
N THR A 602 -0.81 -20.41 -23.40
CA THR A 602 -2.09 -21.03 -23.81
C THR A 602 -1.92 -22.42 -24.43
N GLU A 603 -0.69 -22.74 -24.83
CA GLU A 603 -0.26 -24.00 -25.45
C GLU A 603 0.19 -25.07 -24.43
N SER A 604 0.20 -24.76 -23.13
CA SER A 604 0.59 -25.73 -22.07
C SER A 604 -0.40 -26.90 -22.04
N MET A 605 0.13 -28.12 -21.94
CA MET A 605 -0.67 -29.33 -21.94
C MET A 605 -1.03 -29.71 -20.51
N VAL A 606 -2.30 -30.03 -20.30
CA VAL A 606 -2.90 -30.28 -19.00
C VAL A 606 -3.38 -31.72 -18.96
N SER A 607 -2.89 -32.51 -18.00
CA SER A 607 -3.22 -33.93 -17.82
C SER A 607 -3.64 -34.21 -16.38
N THR A 608 -4.63 -35.07 -16.18
CA THR A 608 -5.16 -35.39 -14.85
C THR A 608 -4.42 -36.53 -14.18
N VAL A 609 -4.10 -36.38 -12.90
CA VAL A 609 -3.47 -37.43 -12.10
C VAL A 609 -4.55 -38.44 -11.71
N ALA A 610 -4.29 -39.74 -11.91
CA ALA A 610 -5.30 -40.81 -11.91
C ALA A 610 -6.20 -40.93 -10.66
N MET A 611 -5.85 -40.31 -9.52
CA MET A 611 -6.64 -40.26 -8.29
C MET A 611 -7.65 -39.09 -8.21
N ALA A 612 -7.57 -38.08 -9.10
CA ALA A 612 -8.41 -36.88 -9.06
C ALA A 612 -9.84 -37.08 -9.61
N ALA A 613 -10.10 -38.18 -10.32
CA ALA A 613 -11.38 -38.39 -11.02
C ALA A 613 -12.56 -38.82 -10.11
N VAL A 614 -12.32 -39.08 -8.81
CA VAL A 614 -13.32 -39.69 -7.91
C VAL A 614 -13.69 -38.78 -6.73
N ASP A 615 -13.08 -37.60 -6.61
CA ASP A 615 -13.28 -36.73 -5.45
C ASP A 615 -14.59 -35.92 -5.54
N ARG A 616 -15.58 -36.30 -4.74
CA ARG A 616 -16.93 -35.71 -4.71
C ARG A 616 -17.00 -34.36 -3.99
N THR A 617 -15.88 -33.91 -3.41
CA THR A 617 -15.77 -32.64 -2.69
C THR A 617 -15.42 -31.45 -3.60
N LEU A 618 -15.03 -31.72 -4.86
CA LEU A 618 -14.66 -30.70 -5.84
C LEU A 618 -15.87 -29.96 -6.44
N LEU A 619 -15.66 -28.70 -6.82
CA LEU A 619 -16.66 -27.89 -7.52
C LEU A 619 -17.03 -28.54 -8.88
N PRO A 620 -18.28 -28.37 -9.38
CA PRO A 620 -18.73 -28.97 -10.63
C PRO A 620 -17.82 -28.65 -11.84
N GLU A 621 -17.26 -27.45 -11.87
CA GLU A 621 -16.36 -26.97 -12.90
C GLU A 621 -14.99 -27.67 -12.82
N HIS A 622 -14.50 -27.94 -11.61
CA HIS A 622 -13.25 -28.65 -11.35
C HIS A 622 -13.36 -30.12 -11.74
N GLN A 623 -14.49 -30.77 -11.40
CA GLN A 623 -14.79 -32.14 -11.85
C GLN A 623 -14.85 -32.22 -13.37
N ARG A 624 -15.41 -31.20 -14.02
CA ARG A 624 -15.52 -31.16 -15.48
C ARG A 624 -14.17 -30.96 -16.16
N ILE A 625 -13.31 -30.10 -15.64
CA ILE A 625 -11.92 -29.97 -16.09
C ILE A 625 -11.17 -31.30 -15.93
N CYS A 626 -11.30 -31.96 -14.78
CA CYS A 626 -10.66 -33.25 -14.54
C CYS A 626 -11.19 -34.36 -15.49
N SER A 627 -12.47 -34.34 -15.84
CA SER A 627 -13.02 -35.27 -16.83
C SER A 627 -12.54 -34.99 -18.27
N LEU A 628 -12.29 -33.73 -18.59
CA LEU A 628 -11.84 -33.29 -19.92
C LEU A 628 -10.34 -33.54 -20.14
N CYS A 629 -9.53 -33.45 -19.08
CA CYS A 629 -8.08 -33.62 -19.12
C CYS A 629 -7.63 -35.06 -18.81
N HIS A 630 -8.50 -36.06 -18.99
CA HIS A 630 -8.10 -37.46 -18.95
C HIS A 630 -7.15 -37.80 -20.12
N ASP A 631 -7.43 -37.22 -21.28
CA ASP A 631 -6.47 -37.10 -22.37
C ASP A 631 -5.80 -35.70 -22.29
N PRO A 632 -4.48 -35.58 -22.54
CA PRO A 632 -3.78 -34.29 -22.46
C PRO A 632 -4.44 -33.24 -23.37
N GLN A 633 -4.83 -32.10 -22.81
CA GLN A 633 -5.50 -31.01 -23.53
C GLN A 633 -4.82 -29.67 -23.29
N SER A 634 -4.83 -28.78 -24.29
CA SER A 634 -4.30 -27.43 -24.10
C SER A 634 -5.29 -26.52 -23.39
N ILE A 635 -4.78 -25.50 -22.68
CA ILE A 635 -5.61 -24.53 -21.94
C ILE A 635 -6.60 -23.81 -22.86
N ALA A 636 -6.24 -23.54 -24.12
CA ALA A 636 -7.17 -22.99 -25.12
C ALA A 636 -8.35 -23.93 -25.40
N GLN A 637 -8.08 -25.22 -25.57
CA GLN A 637 -9.10 -26.22 -25.87
C GLN A 637 -10.02 -26.48 -24.67
N ILE A 638 -9.49 -26.40 -23.45
CA ILE A 638 -10.26 -26.51 -22.23
C ILE A 638 -11.23 -25.32 -22.10
N ALA A 639 -10.76 -24.11 -22.39
CA ALA A 639 -11.60 -22.90 -22.37
C ALA A 639 -12.74 -22.96 -23.39
N ASP A 640 -12.45 -23.44 -24.60
CA ASP A 640 -13.44 -23.63 -25.66
C ASP A 640 -14.51 -24.68 -25.29
N LYS A 641 -14.08 -25.83 -24.74
CA LYS A 641 -14.99 -26.91 -24.33
C LYS A 641 -15.83 -26.57 -23.08
N LEU A 642 -15.34 -25.70 -22.21
CA LEU A 642 -16.08 -25.21 -21.04
C LEU A 642 -16.94 -23.98 -21.37
N ALA A 643 -16.72 -23.34 -22.52
CA ALA A 643 -17.34 -22.06 -22.90
C ALA A 643 -17.11 -20.95 -21.86
N VAL A 644 -15.91 -20.90 -21.27
CA VAL A 644 -15.51 -19.97 -20.20
C VAL A 644 -14.33 -19.12 -20.70
N PRO A 645 -14.23 -17.82 -20.34
CA PRO A 645 -13.12 -16.97 -20.75
C PRO A 645 -11.75 -17.58 -20.38
N LEU A 646 -10.76 -17.37 -21.25
CA LEU A 646 -9.43 -17.95 -21.12
C LEU A 646 -8.75 -17.62 -19.78
N GLY A 647 -8.95 -16.39 -19.29
CA GLY A 647 -8.41 -15.95 -18.00
C GLY A 647 -9.02 -16.71 -16.81
N VAL A 648 -10.31 -17.00 -16.86
CA VAL A 648 -10.99 -17.78 -15.82
C VAL A 648 -10.57 -19.26 -15.89
N THR A 649 -10.43 -19.80 -17.10
CA THR A 649 -9.93 -21.18 -17.29
C THR A 649 -8.51 -21.36 -16.73
N ARG A 650 -7.62 -20.37 -16.90
CA ARG A 650 -6.27 -20.39 -16.31
C ARG A 650 -6.28 -20.43 -14.80
N ILE A 651 -7.18 -19.68 -14.17
CA ILE A 651 -7.32 -19.67 -12.71
C ILE A 651 -7.79 -21.04 -12.22
N LEU A 652 -8.84 -21.60 -12.83
CA LEU A 652 -9.37 -22.92 -12.44
C LEU A 652 -8.35 -24.06 -12.64
N VAL A 653 -7.56 -24.01 -13.72
CA VAL A 653 -6.49 -25.00 -13.97
C VAL A 653 -5.31 -24.80 -12.99
N ALA A 654 -4.96 -23.57 -12.66
CA ALA A 654 -3.92 -23.27 -11.65
C ALA A 654 -4.36 -23.76 -10.26
N ASP A 655 -5.62 -23.56 -9.86
CA ASP A 655 -6.16 -24.07 -8.60
C ASP A 655 -6.06 -25.60 -8.51
N LEU A 656 -6.37 -26.29 -9.63
CA LEU A 656 -6.30 -27.75 -9.70
C LEU A 656 -4.86 -28.28 -9.68
N ALA A 657 -3.92 -27.52 -10.25
CA ALA A 657 -2.50 -27.85 -10.20
C ALA A 657 -1.89 -27.60 -8.80
N GLU A 658 -2.28 -26.52 -8.12
CA GLU A 658 -1.90 -26.24 -6.73
C GLU A 658 -2.43 -27.30 -5.77
N GLN A 659 -3.61 -27.87 -6.05
CA GLN A 659 -4.17 -29.00 -5.30
C GLN A 659 -3.56 -30.36 -5.68
N GLY A 660 -2.60 -30.39 -6.62
CA GLY A 660 -1.93 -31.62 -7.07
C GLY A 660 -2.83 -32.57 -7.88
N LEU A 661 -4.00 -32.12 -8.33
CA LEU A 661 -5.00 -32.93 -9.02
C LEU A 661 -4.73 -33.01 -10.54
N VAL A 662 -3.96 -32.06 -11.06
CA VAL A 662 -3.67 -31.90 -12.50
C VAL A 662 -2.21 -31.51 -12.68
N THR A 663 -1.52 -32.13 -13.63
CA THR A 663 -0.14 -31.81 -14.01
C THR A 663 -0.12 -30.93 -15.27
N ILE A 664 0.79 -29.96 -15.29
CA ILE A 664 0.94 -29.02 -16.41
C ILE A 664 2.33 -29.20 -17.02
N ASP A 665 2.36 -29.67 -18.26
CA ASP A 665 3.59 -29.84 -19.03
C ASP A 665 3.81 -28.62 -19.94
N PRO A 666 5.04 -28.04 -19.98
CA PRO A 666 5.35 -26.94 -20.88
C PRO A 666 5.22 -27.39 -22.36
N PRO A 667 4.87 -26.48 -23.28
CA PRO A 667 4.67 -26.85 -24.68
C PRO A 667 5.95 -27.45 -25.27
N LEU A 668 5.82 -28.61 -25.91
CA LEU A 668 6.87 -29.19 -26.73
C LEU A 668 7.29 -28.16 -27.79
N THR A 669 8.46 -27.56 -27.61
CA THR A 669 9.03 -26.70 -28.66
C THR A 669 9.22 -27.54 -29.92
N ALA A 670 8.91 -26.97 -31.08
CA ALA A 670 8.99 -27.59 -32.41
C ALA A 670 10.41 -28.02 -32.86
N THR A 671 11.34 -28.18 -31.91
CA THR A 671 12.70 -28.69 -32.15
C THR A 671 12.83 -30.19 -31.84
N ASP A 672 11.82 -30.81 -31.20
CA ASP A 672 11.82 -32.26 -30.89
C ASP A 672 11.08 -33.15 -31.92
N GLU A 673 10.50 -32.58 -32.98
CA GLU A 673 10.05 -33.37 -34.14
C GLU A 673 11.21 -34.02 -34.91
N ALA A 674 12.46 -33.61 -34.64
CA ALA A 674 13.65 -34.21 -35.23
C ALA A 674 14.18 -35.46 -34.48
N GLN A 675 13.58 -35.87 -33.35
CA GLN A 675 14.10 -36.99 -32.53
C GLN A 675 13.14 -38.17 -32.30
N LEU A 676 12.05 -38.28 -33.05
CA LEU A 676 11.29 -39.54 -33.07
C LEU A 676 11.97 -40.57 -33.99
N PRO A 677 12.33 -41.78 -33.51
CA PRO A 677 12.68 -42.88 -34.39
C PRO A 677 11.44 -43.19 -35.23
N ARG A 678 11.56 -43.05 -36.55
CA ARG A 678 10.55 -43.52 -37.51
C ARG A 678 10.33 -45.02 -37.34
N LEU A 679 9.41 -45.39 -36.44
CA LEU A 679 8.85 -46.73 -36.42
C LEU A 679 7.90 -46.85 -37.60
N ARG A 680 8.43 -47.49 -38.64
CA ARG A 680 7.71 -48.04 -39.77
C ARG A 680 6.41 -48.70 -39.31
N LYS A 681 5.31 -48.35 -39.96
CA LYS A 681 4.29 -49.32 -40.34
C LYS A 681 3.99 -49.13 -41.81
N GLU A 682 4.55 -50.02 -42.62
CA GLU A 682 3.84 -50.60 -43.76
C GLU A 682 3.37 -52.00 -43.32
N PRO A 683 2.39 -52.62 -44.00
CA PRO A 683 1.68 -52.17 -45.20
C PRO A 683 0.20 -51.83 -44.95
#